data_AF-A0A9X2TH61-F1
#
_entry.id   AF-A0A9X2TH61-F1
#
_cell.length_a   1.000
_cell.length_b   1.000
_cell.length_c   1.000
_cell.angle_alpha   90.00
_cell.angle_beta   90.00
_cell.angle_gamma   90.00
#
_symmetry.space_group_name_H-M   'P 1'
#
loop_
_entity.id
_entity.type
_entity.pdbx_description
1 polymer ?
#
loop_
_entity_poly.entity_id
_entity_poly.type
_entity_poly.pdbx_seq_one_letter_code
_entity_poly.pdbx_strand_id
1 'polypeptide(L)'
;MPETVRAQRSLTEEAEQVLRQHFKSAESPRARVLWWDAGGHLRDVVRRACQERDVPFVEQEHPLAFRRWVAEQGEAPHDEPEEVVWYVPDAPRGRDWFRDVKHMGGVVEKSIEDLAADVYGKKTWQLRISTTDRPVSDRLAAILLDNLRGSSHPTFEQLQGRLVIQADEGIIEYLLRDGWEMLPTSSEDLETVRSLLRDRGVPELPSGQGPEAMVEAVRRWAVAGWLSQAGIPDTAFPGAIADSDLGYAYRRLKAVLREDLQSKVFGTYQRRYWDEIIDQIEDPWTLSRCPVDGALDERLWAEWEADFEAERFEACREHAAERADALCEHTGRLDEPVGKETPPRIRVWSQAVALADLAHRYETWDQRNAPAHVLYADREEGSWQIDAAVRRIIVSGTPEEDLPSGHPARESLSDHRERLVETEYLNYLRDLSDEMETALAQGDLVDDSLSSAVHFWSDHEKELGAGNEALFFYLDALRLDLARELADRLQARSDDSDELDLNVEESTRLGVLPSETKFGMAAVLPGRPKSYEVRLDDGDLGAYRNGSSLDADKRRRLLEEEGWAVASDDPSGWSQTRVAYYSKEIDDYGEASMKDIERRLAERVRTLADEIFDRIRKGDWNRAYVVTDHGFVLLPEDAQFEDLTPPGGDVKRRRVAAEDLSDDGPGVLLTGERVPELFSYLSSPVRLLLDPQHRFKKQGIPDSRYYHGGALPQECILSFLKIEAA
;
A
#
# COMPACT_ATOMS: atom_id res chain seq x y z
N MET A 1 20.38 25.39 -2.66
CA MET A 1 20.06 25.76 -4.06
C MET A 1 20.60 24.65 -4.94
N PRO A 2 19.82 24.08 -5.87
CA PRO A 2 20.36 23.08 -6.78
C PRO A 2 21.53 23.67 -7.57
N GLU A 3 22.58 22.89 -7.77
CA GLU A 3 23.75 23.32 -8.55
C GLU A 3 23.32 23.58 -9.99
N THR A 4 23.55 24.79 -10.49
CA THR A 4 23.32 25.12 -11.90
C THR A 4 24.24 24.27 -12.77
N VAL A 5 23.67 23.38 -13.58
CA VAL A 5 24.43 22.48 -14.45
C VAL A 5 24.74 23.20 -15.75
N ARG A 6 26.02 23.30 -16.10
CA ARG A 6 26.48 23.90 -17.37
C ARG A 6 27.21 22.86 -18.19
N ALA A 7 26.97 22.92 -19.49
CA ALA A 7 27.69 22.15 -20.48
C ALA A 7 29.18 22.47 -20.40
N GLN A 8 29.98 21.45 -20.13
CA GLN A 8 31.43 21.62 -19.97
C GLN A 8 32.15 21.70 -21.31
N ARG A 9 31.49 21.29 -22.40
CA ARG A 9 32.06 21.06 -23.74
C ARG A 9 31.01 21.27 -24.82
N SER A 10 31.45 21.52 -26.04
CA SER A 10 30.60 21.50 -27.23
C SER A 10 30.24 20.07 -27.63
N LEU A 11 29.23 19.89 -28.50
CA LEU A 11 28.89 18.58 -29.06
C LEU A 11 30.08 17.95 -29.79
N THR A 12 30.90 18.75 -30.47
CA THR A 12 32.10 18.25 -31.18
C THR A 12 33.17 17.75 -30.22
N GLU A 13 33.45 18.48 -29.15
CA GLU A 13 34.41 18.08 -28.12
C GLU A 13 33.96 16.83 -27.36
N GLU A 14 32.64 16.67 -27.13
CA GLU A 14 32.10 15.45 -26.52
C GLU A 14 32.18 14.26 -27.47
N ALA A 15 31.81 14.43 -28.75
CA ALA A 15 32.01 13.40 -29.77
C ALA A 15 33.49 12.99 -29.86
N GLU A 16 34.42 13.95 -29.80
CA GLU A 16 35.85 13.69 -29.78
C GLU A 16 36.27 12.85 -28.55
N GLN A 17 35.73 13.17 -27.37
CA GLN A 17 35.99 12.41 -26.15
C GLN A 17 35.50 10.98 -26.28
N VAL A 18 34.26 10.78 -26.76
CA VAL A 18 33.67 9.46 -26.96
C VAL A 18 34.55 8.63 -27.90
N LEU A 19 34.89 9.19 -29.06
CA LEU A 19 35.78 8.53 -30.02
C LEU A 19 37.15 8.17 -29.40
N ARG A 20 37.75 9.09 -28.65
CA ARG A 20 39.04 8.87 -27.96
C ARG A 20 38.98 7.71 -26.97
N GLN A 21 37.90 7.61 -26.20
CA GLN A 21 37.72 6.52 -25.24
C GLN A 21 37.63 5.17 -25.95
N HIS A 22 36.84 5.12 -27.02
CA HIS A 22 36.67 3.93 -27.83
C HIS A 22 37.95 3.48 -28.53
N PHE A 23 38.68 4.39 -29.18
CA PHE A 23 39.96 4.06 -29.82
C PHE A 23 41.02 3.56 -28.82
N LYS A 24 41.11 4.18 -27.63
CA LYS A 24 42.02 3.70 -26.57
C LYS A 24 41.69 2.31 -26.03
N SER A 25 40.42 1.91 -26.12
CA SER A 25 39.95 0.60 -25.65
C SER A 25 40.11 -0.51 -26.70
N ALA A 26 40.55 -0.18 -27.92
CA ALA A 26 40.74 -1.17 -28.97
C ALA A 26 41.91 -2.12 -28.64
N GLU A 27 41.66 -3.43 -28.75
CA GLU A 27 42.69 -4.48 -28.54
C GLU A 27 43.58 -4.65 -29.79
N SER A 28 43.11 -4.13 -30.92
CA SER A 28 43.77 -4.22 -32.23
C SER A 28 44.61 -2.95 -32.48
N PRO A 29 45.79 -3.08 -33.12
CA PRO A 29 46.57 -1.92 -33.60
C PRO A 29 45.86 -1.13 -34.70
N ARG A 30 44.75 -1.64 -35.24
CA ARG A 30 43.80 -0.91 -36.08
C ARG A 30 42.47 -0.76 -35.38
N ALA A 31 42.10 0.48 -35.09
CA ALA A 31 40.89 0.79 -34.36
C ALA A 31 39.79 1.35 -35.29
N ARG A 32 38.61 0.73 -35.23
CA ARG A 32 37.40 1.04 -35.97
C ARG A 32 36.28 1.33 -34.96
N VAL A 33 35.67 2.49 -35.08
CA VAL A 33 34.47 2.84 -34.31
C VAL A 33 33.29 2.98 -35.24
N LEU A 34 32.24 2.21 -34.99
CA LEU A 34 30.96 2.34 -35.70
C LEU A 34 30.02 3.23 -34.90
N TRP A 35 29.67 4.39 -35.45
CA TRP A 35 28.73 5.34 -34.87
C TRP A 35 27.37 5.23 -35.55
N TRP A 36 26.35 4.87 -34.77
CA TRP A 36 24.95 4.94 -35.16
C TRP A 36 24.34 6.22 -34.64
N ASP A 37 23.80 7.02 -35.55
CA ASP A 37 23.16 8.29 -35.25
C ASP A 37 21.70 8.25 -35.70
N ALA A 38 20.81 7.97 -34.75
CA ALA A 38 19.38 7.93 -35.01
C ALA A 38 18.87 9.32 -35.43
N GLY A 39 18.50 9.46 -36.70
CA GLY A 39 18.04 10.72 -37.30
C GLY A 39 19.11 11.48 -38.10
N GLY A 40 20.38 11.08 -38.02
CA GLY A 40 21.45 11.62 -38.88
C GLY A 40 21.91 13.05 -38.56
N HIS A 41 21.53 13.59 -37.40
CA HIS A 41 21.75 14.99 -37.01
C HIS A 41 23.17 15.32 -36.54
N LEU A 42 23.97 14.30 -36.20
CA LEU A 42 25.35 14.42 -35.74
C LEU A 42 26.39 14.30 -36.86
N ARG A 43 25.98 14.13 -38.13
CA ARG A 43 26.91 13.92 -39.25
C ARG A 43 28.07 14.91 -39.28
N ASP A 44 27.76 16.20 -39.22
CA ASP A 44 28.79 17.26 -39.27
C ASP A 44 29.55 17.39 -37.94
N VAL A 45 28.91 17.08 -36.82
CA VAL A 45 29.54 17.05 -35.49
C VAL A 45 30.63 15.98 -35.43
N VAL A 46 30.29 14.74 -35.79
CA VAL A 46 31.21 13.59 -35.79
C VAL A 46 32.29 13.76 -36.85
N ARG A 47 31.93 14.22 -38.05
CA ARG A 47 32.92 14.51 -39.11
C ARG A 47 33.97 15.53 -38.64
N ARG A 48 33.53 16.60 -37.96
CA ARG A 48 34.45 17.62 -37.43
C ARG A 48 35.34 17.06 -36.32
N ALA A 49 34.78 16.27 -35.40
CA ALA A 49 35.56 15.60 -34.36
C ALA A 49 36.62 14.66 -34.97
N CYS A 50 36.32 14.00 -36.09
CA CYS A 50 37.28 13.18 -36.83
C CYS A 50 38.39 14.05 -37.47
N GLN A 51 38.03 15.17 -38.09
CA GLN A 51 39.00 16.10 -38.71
C GLN A 51 39.98 16.69 -37.68
N GLU A 52 39.50 17.05 -36.50
CA GLU A 52 40.33 17.59 -35.41
C GLU A 52 41.35 16.58 -34.87
N ARG A 53 41.13 15.28 -35.12
CA ARG A 53 42.02 14.16 -34.75
C ARG A 53 42.80 13.56 -35.91
N ASP A 54 42.63 14.08 -37.13
CA ASP A 54 43.17 13.47 -38.36
C ASP A 54 42.73 12.00 -38.58
N VAL A 55 41.48 11.69 -38.21
CA VAL A 55 40.88 10.35 -38.36
C VAL A 55 39.98 10.31 -39.60
N PRO A 56 40.13 9.33 -40.50
CA PRO A 56 39.20 9.13 -41.62
C PRO A 56 37.75 8.90 -41.16
N PHE A 57 36.84 9.66 -41.76
CA PHE A 57 35.39 9.56 -41.58
C PHE A 57 34.74 8.95 -42.81
N VAL A 58 34.12 7.77 -42.66
CA VAL A 58 33.45 7.04 -43.73
C VAL A 58 31.97 6.95 -43.41
N GLU A 59 31.14 7.51 -44.28
CA GLU A 59 29.69 7.52 -44.13
C GLU A 59 29.04 6.54 -45.11
N GLN A 60 28.08 5.75 -44.61
CA GLN A 60 27.26 4.87 -45.44
C GLN A 60 25.83 4.81 -44.92
N GLU A 61 24.85 4.77 -45.82
CA GLU A 61 23.43 4.59 -45.46
C GLU A 61 23.14 3.19 -44.90
N HIS A 62 23.88 2.19 -45.39
CA HIS A 62 23.76 0.82 -44.94
C HIS A 62 25.12 0.29 -44.53
N PRO A 63 25.27 -0.29 -43.33
CA PRO A 63 26.61 -0.57 -42.86
C PRO A 63 27.29 -1.70 -43.66
N LEU A 64 26.55 -2.56 -44.38
CA LEU A 64 27.14 -3.57 -45.29
C LEU A 64 28.04 -2.93 -46.37
N ALA A 65 27.80 -1.67 -46.72
CA ALA A 65 28.61 -0.94 -47.66
C ALA A 65 30.04 -0.69 -47.15
N PHE A 66 30.30 -0.74 -45.83
CA PHE A 66 31.65 -0.63 -45.29
C PHE A 66 32.55 -1.80 -45.69
N ARG A 67 32.01 -2.99 -46.04
CA ARG A 67 32.83 -4.10 -46.56
C ARG A 67 33.47 -3.77 -47.89
N ARG A 68 32.76 -3.02 -48.73
CA ARG A 68 33.29 -2.54 -49.99
C ARG A 68 34.41 -1.54 -49.76
N TRP A 69 34.22 -0.62 -48.81
CA TRP A 69 35.26 0.34 -48.42
C TRP A 69 36.53 -0.38 -47.92
N VAL A 70 36.40 -1.40 -47.07
CA VAL A 70 37.52 -2.23 -46.59
C VAL A 70 38.22 -2.94 -47.77
N ALA A 71 37.46 -3.56 -48.67
CA ALA A 71 38.03 -4.24 -49.84
C ALA A 71 38.76 -3.29 -50.81
N GLU A 72 38.37 -2.02 -50.84
CA GLU A 72 38.99 -0.97 -51.66
C GLU A 72 40.28 -0.41 -51.04
N GLN A 73 40.58 -0.67 -49.76
CA GLN A 73 41.83 -0.24 -49.12
C GLN A 73 43.03 -1.14 -49.45
N GLY A 74 42.86 -2.29 -50.12
CA GLY A 74 43.98 -3.18 -50.50
C GLY A 74 44.24 -4.34 -49.54
N GLU A 75 45.11 -5.28 -49.94
CA GLU A 75 45.37 -6.52 -49.17
C GLU A 75 46.47 -6.37 -48.11
N ALA A 76 47.28 -5.29 -48.17
CA ALA A 76 48.45 -5.16 -47.31
C ALA A 76 48.17 -4.34 -46.03
N PRO A 77 48.77 -4.73 -44.88
CA PRO A 77 48.51 -4.10 -43.59
C PRO A 77 48.73 -2.59 -43.43
N HIS A 78 49.46 -1.97 -44.35
CA HIS A 78 49.86 -0.56 -44.32
C HIS A 78 48.95 0.33 -45.18
N ASP A 79 48.00 -0.26 -45.90
CA ASP A 79 47.11 0.46 -46.80
C ASP A 79 45.82 0.94 -46.09
N GLU A 80 45.55 0.45 -44.88
CA GLU A 80 44.45 0.90 -44.03
C GLU A 80 44.94 1.91 -42.97
N PRO A 81 44.13 2.94 -42.62
CA PRO A 81 44.45 3.86 -41.53
C PRO A 81 44.44 3.16 -40.17
N GLU A 82 45.26 3.65 -39.23
CA GLU A 82 45.36 3.12 -37.86
C GLU A 82 44.06 3.33 -37.06
N GLU A 83 43.38 4.45 -37.25
CA GLU A 83 42.05 4.75 -36.69
C GLU A 83 41.06 5.10 -37.82
N VAL A 84 39.81 4.66 -37.73
CA VAL A 84 38.74 5.06 -38.66
C VAL A 84 37.38 5.08 -37.98
N VAL A 85 36.54 6.06 -38.35
CA VAL A 85 35.14 6.13 -37.94
C VAL A 85 34.23 5.74 -39.09
N TRP A 86 33.38 4.76 -38.84
CA TRP A 86 32.27 4.36 -39.72
C TRP A 86 30.99 4.98 -39.17
N TYR A 87 30.30 5.78 -39.97
CA TYR A 87 29.13 6.54 -39.54
C TYR A 87 27.90 6.13 -40.33
N VAL A 88 26.80 5.86 -39.62
CA VAL A 88 25.50 5.48 -40.18
C VAL A 88 24.42 6.42 -39.65
N PRO A 89 23.73 7.18 -40.51
CA PRO A 89 22.70 8.14 -40.11
C PRO A 89 21.32 7.49 -39.84
N ASP A 90 21.29 6.34 -39.16
CA ASP A 90 20.05 5.66 -38.75
C ASP A 90 20.27 4.85 -37.46
N ALA A 91 19.19 4.41 -36.83
CA ALA A 91 19.23 3.55 -35.66
C ALA A 91 19.59 2.08 -36.04
N PRO A 92 20.20 1.32 -35.12
CA PRO A 92 20.63 -0.06 -35.41
C PRO A 92 19.47 -1.03 -35.70
N ARG A 93 18.25 -0.80 -35.18
CA ARG A 93 17.02 -1.61 -35.41
C ARG A 93 17.24 -3.14 -35.34
N GLY A 94 17.93 -3.63 -34.32
CA GLY A 94 18.16 -5.07 -34.11
C GLY A 94 19.14 -5.73 -35.09
N ARG A 95 19.97 -4.96 -35.77
CA ARG A 95 20.97 -5.47 -36.72
C ARG A 95 22.23 -5.99 -36.00
N ASP A 96 22.28 -7.29 -35.74
CA ASP A 96 23.25 -7.93 -34.82
C ASP A 96 24.59 -8.41 -35.46
N TRP A 97 25.04 -7.76 -36.53
CA TRP A 97 25.96 -8.39 -37.49
C TRP A 97 27.45 -7.97 -37.40
N PHE A 98 27.83 -7.18 -36.39
CA PHE A 98 29.23 -6.75 -36.16
C PHE A 98 29.78 -7.18 -34.80
N ARG A 99 29.79 -8.49 -34.53
CA ARG A 99 30.50 -9.02 -33.36
C ARG A 99 31.99 -8.67 -33.40
N ASP A 100 32.58 -8.60 -34.59
CA ASP A 100 34.02 -8.35 -34.77
C ASP A 100 34.42 -6.89 -34.50
N VAL A 101 33.51 -5.91 -34.68
CA VAL A 101 33.78 -4.49 -34.40
C VAL A 101 33.90 -4.22 -32.90
N LYS A 102 33.33 -5.09 -32.05
CA LYS A 102 33.49 -5.00 -30.58
C LYS A 102 34.95 -5.11 -30.14
N HIS A 103 35.79 -5.84 -30.88
CA HIS A 103 37.22 -6.01 -30.56
C HIS A 103 38.13 -4.99 -31.25
N MET A 104 37.58 -4.13 -32.11
CA MET A 104 38.33 -3.15 -32.91
C MET A 104 38.12 -1.71 -32.42
N GLY A 105 37.49 -1.44 -31.29
CA GLY A 105 37.23 -0.06 -30.80
C GLY A 105 35.78 0.18 -30.42
N GLY A 106 34.86 -0.62 -30.97
CA GLY A 106 33.51 -0.75 -30.46
C GLY A 106 32.44 0.01 -31.24
N VAL A 107 31.22 -0.02 -30.69
CA VAL A 107 30.02 0.56 -31.29
C VAL A 107 29.53 1.69 -30.40
N VAL A 108 29.21 2.84 -31.00
CA VAL A 108 28.59 3.98 -30.36
C VAL A 108 27.16 4.11 -30.89
N GLU A 109 26.19 4.04 -30.00
CA GLU A 109 24.77 4.27 -30.30
C GLU A 109 24.33 5.54 -29.59
N LYS A 110 24.49 6.69 -30.25
CA LYS A 110 24.16 8.01 -29.70
C LYS A 110 23.56 8.89 -30.76
N SER A 111 22.33 9.34 -30.52
CA SER A 111 21.66 10.42 -31.23
C SER A 111 22.14 11.79 -30.73
N ILE A 112 21.68 12.87 -31.38
CA ILE A 112 21.97 14.24 -30.94
C ILE A 112 21.47 14.55 -29.52
N GLU A 113 20.35 13.97 -29.10
CA GLU A 113 19.82 14.15 -27.74
C GLU A 113 20.68 13.43 -26.71
N ASP A 114 21.17 12.23 -27.04
CA ASP A 114 22.07 11.47 -26.15
C ASP A 114 23.37 12.23 -25.92
N LEU A 115 23.97 12.73 -27.01
CA LEU A 115 25.22 13.49 -26.94
C LEU A 115 25.02 14.84 -26.25
N ALA A 116 23.89 15.51 -26.47
CA ALA A 116 23.54 16.73 -25.76
C ALA A 116 23.36 16.49 -24.26
N ALA A 117 22.73 15.39 -23.84
CA ALA A 117 22.57 15.04 -22.43
C ALA A 117 23.92 14.74 -21.75
N ASP A 118 24.82 14.03 -22.44
CA ASP A 118 26.17 13.72 -21.94
C ASP A 118 26.99 14.97 -21.63
N VAL A 119 26.89 16.01 -22.48
CA VAL A 119 27.58 17.29 -22.30
C VAL A 119 27.24 17.97 -20.96
N TYR A 120 26.05 17.69 -20.41
CA TYR A 120 25.59 18.16 -19.09
C TYR A 120 25.73 17.09 -17.99
N GLY A 121 26.24 15.90 -18.29
CA GLY A 121 26.31 14.77 -17.36
C GLY A 121 24.94 14.25 -16.94
N LYS A 122 23.94 14.33 -17.83
CA LYS A 122 22.56 13.90 -17.60
C LYS A 122 22.19 12.71 -18.48
N LYS A 123 21.09 12.04 -18.15
CA LYS A 123 20.48 11.01 -19.01
C LYS A 123 19.58 11.66 -20.07
N THR A 124 19.44 11.02 -21.22
CA THR A 124 18.64 11.52 -22.36
C THR A 124 17.20 11.86 -21.98
N TRP A 125 16.55 11.01 -21.18
CA TRP A 125 15.19 11.25 -20.69
C TRP A 125 15.06 12.49 -19.79
N GLN A 126 16.16 13.02 -19.26
CA GLN A 126 16.16 14.27 -18.49
C GLN A 126 16.20 15.50 -19.41
N LEU A 127 16.67 15.36 -20.66
CA LEU A 127 16.78 16.47 -21.61
C LEU A 127 15.41 16.86 -22.17
N ARG A 128 14.59 15.87 -22.53
CA ARG A 128 13.23 16.10 -23.01
C ARG A 128 12.25 16.25 -21.85
N ILE A 129 11.34 17.19 -22.05
CA ILE A 129 10.22 17.46 -21.14
C ILE A 129 9.06 16.48 -21.37
N SER A 130 8.95 15.88 -22.56
CA SER A 130 8.01 14.78 -22.85
C SER A 130 8.75 13.57 -23.41
N THR A 131 8.54 12.39 -22.85
CA THR A 131 9.03 11.13 -23.42
C THR A 131 8.25 10.80 -24.69
N THR A 132 8.93 10.79 -25.84
CA THR A 132 8.36 10.29 -27.08
C THR A 132 9.33 9.31 -27.74
N ASP A 133 8.82 8.19 -28.22
CA ASP A 133 9.58 7.21 -29.03
C ASP A 133 9.86 7.73 -30.46
N ARG A 134 9.57 9.00 -30.74
CA ARG A 134 9.71 9.60 -32.06
C ARG A 134 11.16 10.04 -32.28
N PRO A 135 11.70 9.84 -33.50
CA PRO A 135 13.01 10.38 -33.84
C PRO A 135 13.01 11.91 -33.73
N VAL A 136 14.17 12.46 -33.39
CA VAL A 136 14.38 13.89 -33.18
C VAL A 136 14.00 14.67 -34.43
N SER A 137 13.16 15.71 -34.27
CA SER A 137 12.79 16.60 -35.38
C SER A 137 13.98 17.46 -35.83
N ASP A 138 14.03 17.81 -37.12
CA ASP A 138 15.08 18.69 -37.68
C ASP A 138 15.17 20.03 -36.93
N ARG A 139 14.02 20.54 -36.46
CA ARG A 139 13.92 21.79 -35.70
C ARG A 139 14.57 21.65 -34.32
N LEU A 140 14.30 20.55 -33.61
CA LEU A 140 14.94 20.29 -32.32
C LEU A 140 16.44 20.12 -32.47
N ALA A 141 16.85 19.33 -33.46
CA ALA A 141 18.26 19.11 -33.77
C ALA A 141 18.99 20.43 -34.06
N ALA A 142 18.38 21.33 -34.85
CA ALA A 142 18.94 22.65 -35.13
C ALA A 142 19.14 23.48 -33.84
N ILE A 143 18.17 23.46 -32.92
CA ILE A 143 18.29 24.16 -31.63
C ILE A 143 19.45 23.59 -30.81
N LEU A 144 19.56 22.26 -30.69
CA LEU A 144 20.67 21.63 -29.99
C LEU A 144 22.02 21.98 -30.61
N LEU A 145 22.13 21.93 -31.94
CA LEU A 145 23.34 22.31 -32.67
C LEU A 145 23.71 23.77 -32.42
N ASP A 146 22.77 24.71 -32.57
CA ASP A 146 23.06 26.13 -32.42
C ASP A 146 23.48 26.51 -31.00
N ASN A 147 22.89 25.84 -29.99
CA ASN A 147 23.16 26.14 -28.58
C ASN A 147 24.44 25.48 -28.05
N LEU A 148 24.90 24.39 -28.66
CA LEU A 148 26.01 23.56 -28.16
C LEU A 148 27.22 23.49 -29.12
N ARG A 149 27.31 24.42 -30.08
CA ARG A 149 28.42 24.51 -31.04
C ARG A 149 29.59 25.39 -30.58
N GLY A 150 29.32 26.37 -29.71
CA GLY A 150 30.29 27.42 -29.32
C GLY A 150 31.09 27.08 -28.06
N SER A 151 31.73 28.09 -27.47
CA SER A 151 32.40 27.99 -26.15
C SER A 151 31.57 28.55 -25.00
N SER A 152 30.45 29.20 -25.31
CA SER A 152 29.46 29.68 -24.34
C SER A 152 28.19 28.87 -24.49
N HIS A 153 27.86 28.12 -23.45
CA HIS A 153 26.70 27.24 -23.43
C HIS A 153 25.65 27.73 -22.44
N PRO A 154 24.35 27.55 -22.75
CA PRO A 154 23.28 27.77 -21.77
C PRO A 154 23.41 26.79 -20.59
N THR A 155 22.81 27.12 -19.45
CA THR A 155 22.58 26.12 -18.41
C THR A 155 21.63 25.04 -18.93
N PHE A 156 21.61 23.87 -18.28
CA PHE A 156 20.73 22.78 -18.67
C PHE A 156 19.26 23.22 -18.71
N GLU A 157 18.84 23.99 -17.70
CA GLU A 157 17.49 24.54 -17.56
C GLU A 157 17.15 25.53 -18.68
N GLN A 158 18.11 26.39 -19.04
CA GLN A 158 17.94 27.34 -20.15
C GLN A 158 17.81 26.63 -21.50
N LEU A 159 18.55 25.52 -21.70
CA LEU A 159 18.42 24.70 -22.90
C LEU A 159 17.04 24.04 -22.96
N GLN A 160 16.58 23.44 -21.85
CA GLN A 160 15.24 22.84 -21.77
C GLN A 160 14.14 23.86 -22.08
N GLY A 161 14.19 25.05 -21.49
CA GLY A 161 13.21 26.10 -21.79
C GLY A 161 13.21 26.52 -23.26
N ARG A 162 14.39 26.58 -23.91
CA ARG A 162 14.50 26.83 -25.35
C ARG A 162 13.92 25.69 -26.17
N LEU A 163 14.14 24.43 -25.78
CA LEU A 163 13.57 23.27 -26.48
C LEU A 163 12.04 23.31 -26.47
N VAL A 164 11.41 23.62 -25.34
CA VAL A 164 9.93 23.72 -25.26
C VAL A 164 9.39 24.82 -26.17
N ILE A 165 9.95 26.03 -26.07
CA ILE A 165 9.43 27.21 -26.80
C ILE A 165 9.79 27.13 -28.28
N GLN A 166 11.05 26.82 -28.60
CA GLN A 166 11.57 26.95 -29.94
C GLN A 166 11.39 25.68 -30.76
N ALA A 167 11.37 24.49 -30.16
CA ALA A 167 11.12 23.24 -30.89
C ALA A 167 9.63 22.91 -31.00
N ASP A 168 8.78 23.70 -30.32
CA ASP A 168 7.32 23.53 -30.30
C ASP A 168 6.88 22.18 -29.70
N GLU A 169 7.71 21.60 -28.82
CA GLU A 169 7.46 20.31 -28.18
C GLU A 169 6.61 20.50 -26.92
N GLY A 170 5.30 20.27 -27.05
CA GLY A 170 4.42 20.03 -25.89
C GLY A 170 4.34 21.18 -24.89
N ILE A 171 4.35 22.44 -25.35
CA ILE A 171 4.24 23.62 -24.47
C ILE A 171 3.00 23.57 -23.57
N ILE A 172 1.87 23.04 -24.05
CA ILE A 172 0.66 22.91 -23.25
C ILE A 172 0.90 21.93 -22.10
N GLU A 173 1.38 20.73 -22.40
CA GLU A 173 1.67 19.68 -21.43
C GLU A 173 2.70 20.15 -20.40
N TYR A 174 3.72 20.89 -20.83
CA TYR A 174 4.68 21.51 -19.94
C TYR A 174 4.03 22.54 -18.99
N LEU A 175 3.25 23.48 -19.50
CA LEU A 175 2.56 24.48 -18.66
C LEU A 175 1.57 23.81 -17.69
N LEU A 176 0.92 22.74 -18.13
CA LEU A 176 0.02 21.95 -17.31
C LEU A 176 0.78 21.22 -16.18
N ARG A 177 1.94 20.65 -16.46
CA ARG A 177 2.73 19.87 -15.48
C ARG A 177 3.58 20.73 -14.56
N ASP A 178 4.39 21.60 -15.16
CA ASP A 178 5.50 22.30 -14.50
C ASP A 178 5.23 23.81 -14.34
N GLY A 179 4.15 24.34 -14.93
CA GLY A 179 3.87 25.77 -14.93
C GLY A 179 4.91 26.54 -15.73
N TRP A 180 5.54 27.56 -15.13
CA TRP A 180 6.54 28.41 -15.81
C TRP A 180 7.95 28.28 -15.19
N GLU A 181 8.19 27.33 -14.29
CA GLU A 181 9.41 27.30 -13.46
C GLU A 181 10.72 27.41 -14.26
N MET A 182 10.79 26.81 -15.45
CA MET A 182 12.02 26.73 -16.26
C MET A 182 11.95 27.51 -17.58
N LEU A 183 10.86 28.24 -17.83
CA LEU A 183 10.68 28.97 -19.08
C LEU A 183 11.31 30.37 -18.99
N PRO A 184 11.98 30.84 -20.06
CA PRO A 184 12.40 32.22 -20.20
C PRO A 184 11.27 33.23 -19.98
N THR A 185 11.61 34.41 -19.45
CA THR A 185 10.64 35.47 -19.10
C THR A 185 10.85 36.76 -19.90
N SER A 186 11.63 36.72 -20.99
CA SER A 186 11.80 37.90 -21.84
C SER A 186 10.48 38.25 -22.54
N SER A 187 10.28 39.52 -22.91
CA SER A 187 9.08 39.95 -23.60
C SER A 187 8.86 39.24 -24.95
N GLU A 188 9.94 38.86 -25.62
CA GLU A 188 9.91 38.10 -26.88
C GLU A 188 9.48 36.65 -26.65
N ASP A 189 9.99 36.01 -25.59
CA ASP A 189 9.61 34.63 -25.22
C ASP A 189 8.14 34.55 -24.81
N LEU A 190 7.67 35.52 -24.02
CA LEU A 190 6.26 35.61 -23.60
C LEU A 190 5.32 35.72 -24.81
N GLU A 191 5.67 36.56 -25.78
CA GLU A 191 4.84 36.72 -26.98
C GLU A 191 4.92 35.48 -27.90
N THR A 192 6.08 34.82 -27.95
CA THR A 192 6.24 33.54 -28.65
C THR A 192 5.33 32.47 -28.05
N VAL A 193 5.37 32.27 -26.74
CA VAL A 193 4.48 31.31 -26.06
C VAL A 193 3.01 31.68 -26.27
N ARG A 194 2.64 32.95 -26.18
CA ARG A 194 1.27 33.41 -26.46
C ARG A 194 0.81 33.03 -27.88
N SER A 195 1.67 33.22 -28.88
CA SER A 195 1.37 32.80 -30.26
C SER A 195 1.18 31.30 -30.35
N LEU A 196 2.06 30.51 -29.74
CA LEU A 196 1.97 29.04 -29.75
C LEU A 196 0.72 28.50 -29.07
N LEU A 197 0.27 29.15 -27.99
CA LEU A 197 -0.98 28.81 -27.30
C LEU A 197 -2.20 29.12 -28.18
N ARG A 198 -2.23 30.30 -28.80
CA ARG A 198 -3.30 30.69 -29.74
C ARG A 198 -3.37 29.75 -30.93
N ASP A 199 -2.23 29.39 -31.52
CA ASP A 199 -2.16 28.48 -32.67
C ASP A 199 -2.68 27.06 -32.32
N ARG A 200 -2.66 26.70 -31.03
CA ARG A 200 -3.23 25.45 -30.51
C ARG A 200 -4.66 25.58 -29.97
N GLY A 201 -5.31 26.71 -30.20
CA GLY A 201 -6.71 26.92 -29.83
C GLY A 201 -6.95 27.21 -28.34
N VAL A 202 -5.90 27.56 -27.58
CA VAL A 202 -6.09 28.10 -26.23
C VAL A 202 -6.73 29.50 -26.35
N PRO A 203 -7.76 29.83 -25.55
CA PRO A 203 -8.45 31.12 -25.59
C PRO A 203 -7.49 32.32 -25.56
N GLU A 204 -7.82 33.36 -26.30
CA GLU A 204 -6.93 34.51 -26.50
C GLU A 204 -6.62 35.25 -25.19
N LEU A 205 -5.33 35.39 -24.90
CA LEU A 205 -4.84 36.09 -23.71
C LEU A 205 -4.47 37.54 -24.07
N PRO A 206 -4.91 38.56 -23.30
CA PRO A 206 -4.54 39.96 -23.53
C PRO A 206 -3.03 40.21 -23.45
N SER A 207 -2.48 40.97 -24.39
CA SER A 207 -1.07 41.39 -24.39
C SER A 207 -0.69 42.08 -23.07
N GLY A 208 0.50 41.74 -22.52
CA GLY A 208 1.00 42.31 -21.26
C GLY A 208 0.72 41.49 -20.00
N GLN A 209 -0.05 40.40 -20.09
CA GLN A 209 -0.14 39.42 -19.02
C GLN A 209 1.16 38.62 -18.85
N GLY A 210 1.59 38.44 -17.61
CA GLY A 210 2.81 37.70 -17.26
C GLY A 210 2.63 36.18 -17.25
N PRO A 211 3.73 35.43 -17.00
CA PRO A 211 3.76 33.97 -16.90
C PRO A 211 2.60 33.31 -16.15
N GLU A 212 2.29 33.80 -14.95
CA GLU A 212 1.29 33.21 -14.06
C GLU A 212 -0.11 33.22 -14.68
N ALA A 213 -0.48 34.32 -15.33
CA ALA A 213 -1.78 34.44 -16.00
C ALA A 213 -1.89 33.51 -17.23
N MET A 214 -0.78 33.25 -17.93
CA MET A 214 -0.77 32.29 -19.04
C MET A 214 -0.94 30.86 -18.55
N VAL A 215 -0.23 30.48 -17.49
CA VAL A 215 -0.36 29.16 -16.84
C VAL A 215 -1.78 28.96 -16.35
N GLU A 216 -2.34 29.96 -15.66
CA GLU A 216 -3.70 29.90 -15.13
C GLU A 216 -4.75 29.74 -16.25
N ALA A 217 -4.60 30.48 -17.35
CA ALA A 217 -5.51 30.35 -18.49
C ALA A 217 -5.47 28.96 -19.13
N VAL A 218 -4.26 28.39 -19.31
CA VAL A 218 -4.10 27.03 -19.86
C VAL A 218 -4.71 26.00 -18.91
N ARG A 219 -4.50 26.13 -17.60
CA ARG A 219 -5.10 25.23 -16.60
C ARG A 219 -6.62 25.33 -16.55
N ARG A 220 -7.19 26.54 -16.48
CA ARG A 220 -8.64 26.77 -16.52
C ARG A 220 -9.27 26.18 -17.78
N TRP A 221 -8.66 26.40 -18.94
CA TRP A 221 -9.10 25.83 -20.23
C TRP A 221 -9.06 24.30 -20.22
N ALA A 222 -8.00 23.71 -19.69
CA ALA A 222 -7.86 22.27 -19.61
C ALA A 222 -8.86 21.62 -18.64
N VAL A 223 -9.12 22.25 -17.48
CA VAL A 223 -10.16 21.81 -16.54
C VAL A 223 -11.55 21.95 -17.14
N ALA A 224 -11.83 23.03 -17.88
CA ALA A 224 -13.09 23.19 -18.62
C ALA A 224 -13.30 22.06 -19.63
N GLY A 225 -12.22 21.66 -20.34
CA GLY A 225 -12.26 20.52 -21.24
C GLY A 225 -12.65 19.22 -20.54
N TRP A 226 -12.15 18.98 -19.33
CA TRP A 226 -12.53 17.80 -18.55
C TRP A 226 -13.97 17.85 -18.08
N LEU A 227 -14.40 18.98 -17.53
CA LEU A 227 -15.77 19.18 -17.07
C LEU A 227 -16.78 19.04 -18.22
N SER A 228 -16.45 19.56 -19.41
CA SER A 228 -17.23 19.34 -20.63
C SER A 228 -17.37 17.86 -20.97
N GLN A 229 -16.23 17.14 -20.97
CA GLN A 229 -16.22 15.70 -21.22
C GLN A 229 -16.97 14.88 -20.15
N ALA A 230 -17.07 15.40 -18.93
CA ALA A 230 -17.83 14.79 -17.83
C ALA A 230 -19.34 15.07 -17.91
N GLY A 231 -19.78 15.98 -18.78
CA GLY A 231 -21.21 16.22 -19.05
C GLY A 231 -21.66 17.68 -18.92
N ILE A 232 -20.79 18.61 -18.52
CA ILE A 232 -21.14 20.03 -18.50
C ILE A 232 -21.26 20.56 -19.95
N PRO A 233 -22.38 21.19 -20.35
CA PRO A 233 -22.49 21.77 -21.68
C PRO A 233 -21.43 22.87 -21.92
N ASP A 234 -20.80 22.88 -23.10
CA ASP A 234 -19.78 23.87 -23.47
C ASP A 234 -20.29 25.32 -23.31
N THR A 235 -21.58 25.55 -23.53
CA THR A 235 -22.26 26.84 -23.37
C THR A 235 -22.29 27.37 -21.93
N ALA A 236 -22.00 26.53 -20.93
CA ALA A 236 -21.88 26.95 -19.53
C ALA A 236 -20.58 27.74 -19.27
N PHE A 237 -19.56 27.56 -20.12
CA PHE A 237 -18.28 28.26 -19.99
C PHE A 237 -18.33 29.65 -20.65
N PRO A 238 -17.45 30.59 -20.25
CA PRO A 238 -17.30 31.87 -20.92
C PRO A 238 -17.02 31.69 -22.42
N GLY A 239 -17.54 32.58 -23.27
CA GLY A 239 -17.54 32.43 -24.73
C GLY A 239 -16.18 32.05 -25.35
N ALA A 240 -15.08 32.68 -24.90
CA ALA A 240 -13.75 32.36 -25.42
C ALA A 240 -13.30 30.90 -25.17
N ILE A 241 -13.80 30.27 -24.10
CA ILE A 241 -13.55 28.87 -23.75
C ILE A 241 -14.58 27.95 -24.43
N ALA A 242 -15.86 28.34 -24.42
CA ALA A 242 -16.92 27.61 -25.10
C ALA A 242 -16.67 27.45 -26.61
N ASP A 243 -16.07 28.45 -27.25
CA ASP A 243 -15.74 28.45 -28.67
C ASP A 243 -14.41 27.70 -29.00
N SER A 244 -13.72 27.17 -27.99
CA SER A 244 -12.42 26.47 -28.15
C SER A 244 -12.58 24.95 -28.30
N ASP A 245 -11.50 24.23 -28.68
CA ASP A 245 -11.51 22.76 -28.73
C ASP A 245 -11.32 22.14 -27.33
N LEU A 246 -12.41 22.08 -26.57
CA LEU A 246 -12.44 21.49 -25.22
C LEU A 246 -12.09 20.00 -25.20
N GLY A 247 -12.40 19.27 -26.28
CA GLY A 247 -12.00 17.87 -26.43
C GLY A 247 -10.48 17.72 -26.55
N TYR A 248 -9.80 18.63 -27.24
CA TYR A 248 -8.34 18.68 -27.27
C TYR A 248 -7.76 19.03 -25.90
N ALA A 249 -8.33 20.02 -25.21
CA ALA A 249 -7.94 20.41 -23.86
C ALA A 249 -7.99 19.21 -22.88
N TYR A 250 -9.10 18.47 -22.87
CA TYR A 250 -9.27 17.24 -22.10
C TYR A 250 -8.16 16.22 -22.39
N ARG A 251 -7.89 15.93 -23.66
CA ARG A 251 -6.86 14.94 -24.04
C ARG A 251 -5.47 15.33 -23.56
N ARG A 252 -5.15 16.63 -23.52
CA ARG A 252 -3.85 17.13 -23.03
C ARG A 252 -3.73 16.95 -21.53
N LEU A 253 -4.74 17.36 -20.75
CA LEU A 253 -4.72 17.18 -19.30
C LEU A 253 -4.73 15.70 -18.90
N LYS A 254 -5.50 14.87 -19.60
CA LYS A 254 -5.54 13.42 -19.36
C LYS A 254 -4.17 12.77 -19.56
N ALA A 255 -3.41 13.20 -20.57
CA ALA A 255 -2.05 12.71 -20.77
C ALA A 255 -1.15 13.10 -19.58
N VAL A 256 -1.21 14.37 -19.16
CA VAL A 256 -0.41 14.88 -18.03
C VAL A 256 -0.72 14.16 -16.72
N LEU A 257 -2.00 13.94 -16.40
CA LEU A 257 -2.39 13.23 -15.16
C LEU A 257 -2.01 11.74 -15.17
N ARG A 258 -1.94 11.10 -16.34
CA ARG A 258 -1.49 9.70 -16.47
C ARG A 258 0.03 9.56 -16.37
N GLU A 259 0.77 10.57 -16.79
CA GLU A 259 2.23 10.57 -16.74
C GLU A 259 2.77 10.95 -15.35
N ASP A 260 2.00 11.71 -14.55
CA ASP A 260 2.38 12.04 -13.17
C ASP A 260 2.00 10.91 -12.20
N LEU A 261 2.95 9.99 -11.98
CA LEU A 261 2.88 9.03 -10.89
C LEU A 261 3.11 9.69 -9.52
N GLN A 262 3.43 10.98 -9.42
CA GLN A 262 3.62 11.69 -8.16
C GLN A 262 2.41 12.57 -7.79
N SER A 263 2.30 12.98 -6.53
CA SER A 263 1.13 13.69 -6.00
C SER A 263 1.07 15.18 -6.40
N LYS A 264 2.14 15.76 -6.97
CA LYS A 264 2.29 17.20 -7.17
C LYS A 264 1.40 17.77 -8.28
N VAL A 265 1.35 17.15 -9.45
CA VAL A 265 0.57 17.68 -10.58
C VAL A 265 -0.91 17.47 -10.31
N PHE A 266 -1.29 16.28 -9.83
CA PHE A 266 -2.67 16.01 -9.43
C PHE A 266 -3.20 17.06 -8.43
N GLY A 267 -2.44 17.36 -7.37
CA GLY A 267 -2.81 18.40 -6.40
C GLY A 267 -3.00 19.81 -6.99
N THR A 268 -2.40 20.11 -8.15
CA THR A 268 -2.61 21.38 -8.85
C THR A 268 -4.01 21.47 -9.46
N TYR A 269 -4.54 20.35 -9.96
CA TYR A 269 -5.88 20.28 -10.58
C TYR A 269 -7.00 20.06 -9.56
N GLN A 270 -6.62 19.96 -8.29
CA GLN A 270 -7.52 19.91 -7.14
C GLN A 270 -7.80 21.29 -6.52
N ARG A 271 -7.38 22.38 -7.18
CA ARG A 271 -7.74 23.75 -6.83
C ARG A 271 -9.09 24.12 -7.44
N ARG A 272 -9.77 25.13 -6.90
CA ARG A 272 -11.02 25.65 -7.48
C ARG A 272 -10.71 26.38 -8.78
N TYR A 273 -11.33 25.98 -9.89
CA TYR A 273 -11.21 26.64 -11.18
C TYR A 273 -12.55 27.18 -11.69
N TRP A 274 -13.64 26.45 -11.51
CA TRP A 274 -14.95 26.78 -12.07
C TRP A 274 -16.06 26.77 -11.01
N ASP A 275 -15.81 27.34 -9.83
CA ASP A 275 -16.79 27.41 -8.74
C ASP A 275 -18.12 28.04 -9.20
N GLU A 276 -18.05 29.06 -10.07
CA GLU A 276 -19.24 29.72 -10.61
C GLU A 276 -20.14 28.80 -11.46
N ILE A 277 -19.58 27.73 -12.03
CA ILE A 277 -20.31 26.72 -12.80
C ILE A 277 -20.72 25.56 -11.88
N ILE A 278 -19.78 25.07 -11.07
CA ILE A 278 -20.01 23.94 -10.16
C ILE A 278 -21.16 24.24 -9.20
N ASP A 279 -21.26 25.47 -8.67
CA ASP A 279 -22.31 25.87 -7.73
C ASP A 279 -23.72 25.82 -8.33
N GLN A 280 -23.85 25.84 -9.66
CA GLN A 280 -25.15 25.84 -10.36
C GLN A 280 -25.66 24.45 -10.72
N ILE A 281 -24.83 23.42 -10.58
CA ILE A 281 -25.23 22.04 -10.86
C ILE A 281 -26.32 21.64 -9.86
N GLU A 282 -27.31 20.82 -10.23
CA GLU A 282 -28.32 20.37 -9.26
C GLU A 282 -27.79 19.18 -8.45
N ASP A 283 -27.30 18.16 -9.14
CA ASP A 283 -26.73 16.94 -8.55
C ASP A 283 -25.23 16.80 -8.91
N PRO A 284 -24.30 17.06 -7.97
CA PRO A 284 -22.88 16.96 -8.24
C PRO A 284 -22.40 15.52 -8.45
N TRP A 285 -23.13 14.50 -7.97
CA TRP A 285 -22.75 13.09 -8.17
C TRP A 285 -22.78 12.67 -9.64
N THR A 286 -23.51 13.38 -10.49
CA THR A 286 -23.44 13.23 -11.96
C THR A 286 -22.03 13.46 -12.52
N LEU A 287 -21.17 14.16 -11.78
CA LEU A 287 -19.78 14.43 -12.12
C LEU A 287 -18.78 13.70 -11.20
N SER A 288 -19.20 12.69 -10.43
CA SER A 288 -18.37 11.94 -9.46
C SER A 288 -17.05 11.45 -10.06
N ARG A 289 -17.07 11.07 -11.34
CA ARG A 289 -15.91 10.59 -12.10
C ARG A 289 -14.94 11.68 -12.56
N CYS A 290 -15.29 12.96 -12.46
CA CYS A 290 -14.41 14.06 -12.86
C CYS A 290 -13.33 14.29 -11.79
N PRO A 291 -12.05 13.98 -12.03
CA PRO A 291 -11.00 13.99 -11.02
C PRO A 291 -10.39 15.38 -10.85
N VAL A 292 -10.99 16.43 -11.38
CA VAL A 292 -10.45 17.80 -11.37
C VAL A 292 -11.48 18.75 -10.80
N ASP A 293 -10.98 19.93 -10.43
CA ASP A 293 -11.69 21.01 -9.77
C ASP A 293 -11.96 20.74 -8.28
N GLY A 294 -11.37 21.60 -7.44
CA GLY A 294 -11.54 21.55 -6.00
C GLY A 294 -12.94 21.93 -5.55
N ALA A 295 -13.67 22.78 -6.28
CA ALA A 295 -15.04 23.16 -5.92
C ALA A 295 -15.99 21.97 -6.08
N LEU A 296 -15.75 21.12 -7.10
CA LEU A 296 -16.52 19.89 -7.28
C LEU A 296 -16.28 18.91 -6.13
N ASP A 297 -15.01 18.69 -5.75
CA ASP A 297 -14.69 17.74 -4.67
C ASP A 297 -15.28 18.20 -3.31
N GLU A 298 -15.20 19.49 -3.01
CA GLU A 298 -15.79 20.05 -1.79
C GLU A 298 -17.32 19.93 -1.79
N ARG A 299 -17.97 20.09 -2.95
CA ARG A 299 -19.42 19.94 -3.07
C ARG A 299 -19.86 18.47 -2.95
N LEU A 300 -19.14 17.55 -3.60
CA LEU A 300 -19.35 16.11 -3.43
C LEU A 300 -19.21 15.70 -1.96
N TRP A 301 -18.21 16.26 -1.27
CA TRP A 301 -18.03 16.02 0.16
C TRP A 301 -19.22 16.51 0.99
N ALA A 302 -19.71 17.72 0.73
CA ALA A 302 -20.85 18.28 1.44
C ALA A 302 -22.14 17.44 1.27
N GLU A 303 -22.39 16.91 0.07
CA GLU A 303 -23.52 15.98 -0.16
C GLU A 303 -23.29 14.64 0.55
N TRP A 304 -22.06 14.10 0.50
CA TRP A 304 -21.71 12.88 1.23
C TRP A 304 -21.94 13.02 2.74
N GLU A 305 -21.52 14.15 3.31
CA GLU A 305 -21.68 14.47 4.73
C GLU A 305 -23.16 14.62 5.09
N ALA A 306 -23.97 15.27 4.24
CA ALA A 306 -25.40 15.37 4.44
C ALA A 306 -26.12 14.01 4.41
N ASP A 307 -25.69 13.10 3.52
CA ASP A 307 -26.18 11.72 3.48
C ASP A 307 -25.76 10.92 4.71
N PHE A 308 -24.53 11.15 5.20
CA PHE A 308 -23.97 10.47 6.36
C PHE A 308 -24.71 10.85 7.64
N GLU A 309 -24.97 12.15 7.83
CA GLU A 309 -25.80 12.67 8.93
C GLU A 309 -27.28 12.25 8.81
N ALA A 310 -27.74 11.91 7.61
CA ALA A 310 -29.07 11.34 7.37
C ALA A 310 -29.09 9.80 7.47
N GLU A 311 -28.01 9.18 7.98
CA GLU A 311 -27.86 7.74 8.19
C GLU A 311 -28.02 6.91 6.90
N ARG A 312 -27.73 7.49 5.72
CA ARG A 312 -27.79 6.79 4.41
C ARG A 312 -26.47 6.10 4.11
N PHE A 313 -25.97 5.29 5.04
CA PHE A 313 -24.60 4.77 5.02
C PHE A 313 -24.27 3.92 3.78
N GLU A 314 -25.21 3.14 3.26
CA GLU A 314 -25.01 2.38 2.01
C GLU A 314 -24.72 3.31 0.83
N ALA A 315 -25.50 4.37 0.66
CA ALA A 315 -25.31 5.38 -0.38
C ALA A 315 -23.98 6.12 -0.17
N CYS A 316 -23.65 6.51 1.06
CA CYS A 316 -22.35 7.10 1.41
C CYS A 316 -21.19 6.20 1.00
N ARG A 317 -21.29 4.88 1.24
CA ARG A 317 -20.27 3.91 0.89
C ARG A 317 -20.09 3.80 -0.63
N GLU A 318 -21.19 3.68 -1.37
CA GLU A 318 -21.17 3.59 -2.84
C GLU A 318 -20.60 4.85 -3.49
N HIS A 319 -21.08 6.01 -3.08
CA HIS A 319 -20.64 7.31 -3.59
C HIS A 319 -19.16 7.60 -3.27
N ALA A 320 -18.72 7.34 -2.04
CA ALA A 320 -17.32 7.52 -1.68
C ALA A 320 -16.40 6.53 -2.41
N ALA A 321 -16.86 5.29 -2.65
CA ALA A 321 -16.11 4.28 -3.38
C ALA A 321 -15.96 4.67 -4.86
N GLU A 322 -17.06 5.06 -5.52
CA GLU A 322 -17.00 5.56 -6.90
C GLU A 322 -16.03 6.73 -7.02
N ARG A 323 -16.07 7.65 -6.05
CA ARG A 323 -15.18 8.81 -6.03
C ARG A 323 -13.72 8.40 -5.85
N ALA A 324 -13.40 7.55 -4.88
CA ALA A 324 -12.05 7.05 -4.67
C ALA A 324 -11.51 6.32 -5.91
N ASP A 325 -12.31 5.43 -6.50
CA ASP A 325 -11.95 4.66 -7.69
C ASP A 325 -11.69 5.56 -8.91
N ALA A 326 -12.52 6.57 -9.12
CA ALA A 326 -12.33 7.53 -10.21
C ALA A 326 -11.01 8.30 -10.07
N LEU A 327 -10.65 8.71 -8.85
CA LEU A 327 -9.38 9.37 -8.60
C LEU A 327 -8.19 8.41 -8.81
N CYS A 328 -8.31 7.15 -8.39
CA CYS A 328 -7.30 6.11 -8.62
C CYS A 328 -7.13 5.80 -10.12
N GLU A 329 -8.21 5.61 -10.87
CA GLU A 329 -8.18 5.35 -12.31
C GLU A 329 -7.44 6.46 -13.07
N HIS A 330 -7.75 7.72 -12.75
CA HIS A 330 -7.19 8.88 -13.43
C HIS A 330 -5.76 9.22 -13.05
N THR A 331 -5.25 8.63 -11.96
CA THR A 331 -3.85 8.73 -11.54
C THR A 331 -3.04 7.45 -11.81
N GLY A 332 -3.64 6.42 -12.44
CA GLY A 332 -2.98 5.17 -12.78
C GLY A 332 -2.76 4.22 -11.60
N ARG A 333 -3.60 4.31 -10.56
CA ARG A 333 -3.44 3.64 -9.26
C ARG A 333 -4.60 2.69 -8.90
N LEU A 334 -5.40 2.28 -9.87
CA LEU A 334 -6.62 1.50 -9.61
C LEU A 334 -6.36 0.21 -8.82
N ASP A 335 -5.23 -0.45 -9.10
CA ASP A 335 -4.85 -1.72 -8.46
C ASP A 335 -3.81 -1.54 -7.34
N GLU A 336 -3.48 -0.29 -6.97
CA GLU A 336 -2.50 -0.01 -5.93
C GLU A 336 -3.16 0.12 -4.55
N PRO A 337 -2.57 -0.46 -3.48
CA PRO A 337 -3.09 -0.27 -2.14
C PRO A 337 -2.97 1.20 -1.70
N VAL A 338 -4.04 1.72 -1.12
CA VAL A 338 -4.08 3.09 -0.58
C VAL A 338 -3.21 3.16 0.67
N GLY A 339 -2.18 3.99 0.63
CA GLY A 339 -1.22 4.17 1.71
C GLY A 339 -0.76 5.62 1.86
N LYS A 340 0.28 5.85 2.67
CA LYS A 340 0.74 7.21 2.99
C LYS A 340 1.21 8.00 1.76
N GLU A 341 1.80 7.32 0.77
CA GLU A 341 2.28 7.93 -0.49
C GLU A 341 1.15 8.24 -1.48
N THR A 342 -0.06 7.72 -1.24
CA THR A 342 -1.22 7.99 -2.07
C THR A 342 -1.68 9.45 -1.88
N PRO A 343 -2.11 10.16 -2.94
CA PRO A 343 -2.60 11.53 -2.83
C PRO A 343 -3.66 11.74 -1.73
N PRO A 344 -3.60 12.84 -0.96
CA PRO A 344 -4.48 13.05 0.20
C PRO A 344 -5.97 12.88 -0.07
N ARG A 345 -6.47 13.39 -1.20
CA ARG A 345 -7.90 13.27 -1.56
C ARG A 345 -8.35 11.83 -1.79
N ILE A 346 -7.52 10.99 -2.41
CA ILE A 346 -7.83 9.56 -2.56
C ILE A 346 -7.96 8.93 -1.17
N ARG A 347 -6.98 9.18 -0.29
CA ARG A 347 -7.01 8.62 1.08
C ARG A 347 -8.23 9.10 1.88
N VAL A 348 -8.63 10.36 1.73
CA VAL A 348 -9.83 10.92 2.38
C VAL A 348 -11.09 10.22 1.91
N TRP A 349 -11.28 10.05 0.59
CA TRP A 349 -12.43 9.33 0.06
C TRP A 349 -12.40 7.83 0.41
N SER A 350 -11.22 7.18 0.42
CA SER A 350 -11.09 5.80 0.91
C SER A 350 -11.42 5.66 2.40
N GLN A 351 -11.06 6.64 3.23
CA GLN A 351 -11.45 6.62 4.65
C GLN A 351 -12.95 6.91 4.82
N ALA A 352 -13.55 7.75 3.98
CA ALA A 352 -14.99 7.97 3.95
C ALA A 352 -15.77 6.68 3.65
N VAL A 353 -15.29 5.84 2.72
CA VAL A 353 -15.84 4.48 2.49
C VAL A 353 -15.78 3.65 3.77
N ALA A 354 -14.63 3.63 4.44
CA ALA A 354 -14.43 2.85 5.66
C ALA A 354 -15.32 3.32 6.81
N LEU A 355 -15.51 4.64 6.97
CA LEU A 355 -16.41 5.20 7.99
C LEU A 355 -17.88 4.89 7.70
N ALA A 356 -18.31 4.99 6.44
CA ALA A 356 -19.67 4.62 6.05
C ALA A 356 -19.95 3.12 6.27
N ASP A 357 -18.99 2.26 5.93
CA ASP A 357 -19.10 0.82 6.19
C ASP A 357 -19.14 0.52 7.69
N LEU A 358 -18.30 1.18 8.50
CA LEU A 358 -18.31 1.02 9.96
C LEU A 358 -19.63 1.50 10.59
N ALA A 359 -20.13 2.66 10.18
CA ALA A 359 -21.40 3.19 10.68
C ALA A 359 -22.58 2.25 10.35
N HIS A 360 -22.63 1.74 9.12
CA HIS A 360 -23.64 0.76 8.72
C HIS A 360 -23.58 -0.51 9.57
N ARG A 361 -22.38 -0.99 9.89
CA ARG A 361 -22.21 -2.19 10.74
C ARG A 361 -22.72 -1.97 12.16
N TYR A 362 -22.52 -0.78 12.73
CA TYR A 362 -23.12 -0.47 14.04
C TYR A 362 -24.65 -0.53 14.01
N GLU A 363 -25.28 -0.14 12.89
CA GLU A 363 -26.75 -0.18 12.73
C GLU A 363 -27.29 -1.61 12.56
N THR A 364 -26.50 -2.53 11.99
CA THR A 364 -27.03 -3.82 11.52
C THR A 364 -26.53 -5.07 12.23
N TRP A 365 -25.45 -4.99 13.02
CA TRP A 365 -24.77 -6.21 13.52
C TRP A 365 -25.63 -7.12 14.40
N ASP A 366 -26.59 -6.56 15.16
CA ASP A 366 -27.45 -7.23 16.12
C ASP A 366 -28.85 -7.58 15.58
N GLN A 367 -29.15 -7.22 14.32
CA GLN A 367 -30.47 -7.45 13.73
C GLN A 367 -30.78 -8.94 13.47
N ARG A 368 -29.77 -9.80 13.59
CA ARG A 368 -29.89 -11.25 13.35
C ARG A 368 -30.35 -11.94 14.62
N ASN A 369 -31.38 -12.79 14.51
CA ASN A 369 -31.78 -13.66 15.61
C ASN A 369 -30.88 -14.90 15.66
N ALA A 370 -29.64 -14.72 16.12
CA ALA A 370 -28.61 -15.76 16.19
C ALA A 370 -27.93 -15.77 17.57
N PRO A 371 -27.33 -16.90 17.99
CA PRO A 371 -26.52 -16.94 19.20
C PRO A 371 -25.37 -15.93 19.18
N ALA A 372 -24.96 -15.42 20.35
CA ALA A 372 -23.95 -14.38 20.49
C ALA A 372 -22.61 -14.70 19.79
N HIS A 373 -22.19 -15.97 19.78
CA HIS A 373 -20.96 -16.37 19.08
C HIS A 373 -21.11 -16.30 17.56
N VAL A 374 -22.29 -16.58 17.00
CA VAL A 374 -22.56 -16.44 15.55
C VAL A 374 -22.68 -14.97 15.18
N LEU A 375 -23.32 -14.15 16.02
CA LEU A 375 -23.36 -12.70 15.86
C LEU A 375 -21.97 -12.12 15.73
N TYR A 376 -21.04 -12.56 16.58
CA TYR A 376 -19.66 -12.11 16.55
C TYR A 376 -18.83 -12.75 15.43
N ALA A 377 -18.87 -14.08 15.30
CA ALA A 377 -17.89 -14.84 14.55
C ALA A 377 -18.37 -15.40 13.22
N ASP A 378 -19.56 -15.07 12.73
CA ASP A 378 -19.89 -15.36 11.33
C ASP A 378 -18.81 -14.76 10.39
N ARG A 379 -18.40 -15.50 9.35
CA ARG A 379 -17.27 -15.06 8.49
C ARG A 379 -17.64 -13.87 7.63
N GLU A 380 -18.87 -13.83 7.10
CA GLU A 380 -19.31 -12.82 6.13
C GLU A 380 -20.00 -11.63 6.81
N GLU A 381 -20.76 -11.89 7.87
CA GLU A 381 -21.64 -10.92 8.51
C GLU A 381 -21.31 -10.66 10.00
N GLY A 382 -20.31 -11.36 10.55
CA GLY A 382 -20.02 -11.28 11.98
C GLY A 382 -19.47 -9.91 12.42
N SER A 383 -19.81 -9.49 13.64
CA SER A 383 -19.39 -8.20 14.20
C SER A 383 -17.88 -8.11 14.48
N TRP A 384 -17.10 -9.18 14.39
CA TRP A 384 -15.64 -9.13 14.31
C TRP A 384 -15.12 -8.16 13.23
N GLN A 385 -15.90 -7.92 12.17
CA GLN A 385 -15.55 -6.97 11.12
C GLN A 385 -15.55 -5.52 11.64
N ILE A 386 -16.29 -5.20 12.70
CA ILE A 386 -16.23 -3.91 13.40
C ILE A 386 -14.86 -3.74 14.05
N ASP A 387 -14.38 -4.75 14.78
CA ASP A 387 -13.05 -4.74 15.39
C ASP A 387 -11.94 -4.53 14.33
N ALA A 388 -12.09 -5.17 13.17
CA ALA A 388 -11.19 -5.03 12.03
C ALA A 388 -11.27 -3.63 11.41
N ALA A 389 -12.48 -3.09 11.21
CA ALA A 389 -12.72 -1.79 10.60
C ALA A 389 -12.16 -0.66 11.46
N VAL A 390 -12.40 -0.68 12.77
CA VAL A 390 -11.82 0.28 13.74
C VAL A 390 -10.30 0.28 13.64
N ARG A 391 -9.65 -0.90 13.66
CA ARG A 391 -8.19 -0.99 13.47
C ARG A 391 -7.76 -0.35 12.14
N ARG A 392 -8.40 -0.71 11.02
CA ARG A 392 -8.02 -0.22 9.68
C ARG A 392 -8.16 1.29 9.56
N ILE A 393 -9.23 1.87 10.12
CA ILE A 393 -9.45 3.32 10.14
C ILE A 393 -8.33 4.01 10.93
N ILE A 394 -8.01 3.54 12.14
CA ILE A 394 -6.90 4.09 12.95
C ILE A 394 -5.56 3.98 12.20
N VAL A 395 -5.28 2.83 11.57
CA VAL A 395 -4.05 2.60 10.79
C VAL A 395 -3.96 3.52 9.57
N SER A 396 -5.10 3.85 8.94
CA SER A 396 -5.14 4.76 7.79
C SER A 396 -4.83 6.21 8.15
N GLY A 397 -4.86 6.56 9.45
CA GLY A 397 -4.41 7.84 9.98
C GLY A 397 -5.39 8.99 9.77
N THR A 398 -4.83 10.19 9.61
CA THR A 398 -5.54 11.48 9.54
C THR A 398 -5.37 12.13 8.16
N PRO A 399 -5.84 11.49 7.06
CA PRO A 399 -5.54 11.93 5.70
C PRO A 399 -6.04 13.35 5.37
N GLU A 400 -7.05 13.84 6.08
CA GLU A 400 -7.59 15.19 6.01
C GLU A 400 -6.60 16.27 6.48
N GLU A 401 -5.61 15.92 7.32
CA GLU A 401 -4.61 16.88 7.77
C GLU A 401 -3.72 17.40 6.63
N ASP A 402 -3.63 16.64 5.54
CA ASP A 402 -2.88 16.98 4.34
C ASP A 402 -3.71 17.75 3.29
N LEU A 403 -4.99 18.04 3.56
CA LEU A 403 -5.84 18.87 2.70
C LEU A 403 -5.68 20.38 2.97
N PRO A 404 -6.08 21.27 2.05
CA PRO A 404 -6.12 22.71 2.33
C PRO A 404 -6.98 23.05 3.56
N SER A 405 -6.58 24.04 4.35
CA SER A 405 -7.23 24.38 5.64
C SER A 405 -8.72 24.72 5.56
N GLY A 406 -9.24 25.11 4.39
CA GLY A 406 -10.65 25.42 4.16
C GLY A 406 -11.48 24.27 3.57
N HIS A 407 -10.92 23.08 3.44
CA HIS A 407 -11.65 21.93 2.91
C HIS A 407 -12.61 21.36 3.96
N PRO A 408 -13.90 21.09 3.63
CA PRO A 408 -14.90 20.64 4.61
C PRO A 408 -14.51 19.34 5.32
N ALA A 409 -13.93 18.38 4.59
CA ALA A 409 -13.43 17.13 5.16
C ALA A 409 -12.44 17.27 6.33
N ARG A 410 -11.79 18.42 6.53
CA ARG A 410 -10.82 18.58 7.64
C ARG A 410 -11.46 18.45 9.01
N GLU A 411 -12.68 18.95 9.15
CA GLU A 411 -13.41 18.91 10.42
C GLU A 411 -14.30 17.65 10.43
N SER A 412 -15.18 17.50 9.43
CA SER A 412 -16.18 16.43 9.44
C SER A 412 -15.62 15.02 9.37
N LEU A 413 -14.54 14.77 8.63
CA LEU A 413 -13.91 13.43 8.64
C LEU A 413 -13.32 13.10 10.01
N SER A 414 -12.70 14.08 10.68
CA SER A 414 -12.13 13.87 12.02
C SER A 414 -13.24 13.59 13.03
N ASP A 415 -14.29 14.41 13.02
CA ASP A 415 -15.42 14.26 13.93
C ASP A 415 -16.13 12.91 13.76
N HIS A 416 -16.38 12.49 12.52
CA HIS A 416 -16.98 11.18 12.25
C HIS A 416 -16.05 10.03 12.67
N ARG A 417 -14.74 10.15 12.40
CA ARG A 417 -13.76 9.15 12.80
C ARG A 417 -13.73 9.00 14.31
N GLU A 418 -13.56 10.09 15.05
CA GLU A 418 -13.54 10.10 16.53
C GLU A 418 -14.84 9.52 17.10
N ARG A 419 -16.01 9.98 16.62
CA ARG A 419 -17.30 9.46 17.05
C ARG A 419 -17.41 7.94 16.88
N LEU A 420 -17.06 7.43 15.68
CA LEU A 420 -17.21 6.02 15.36
C LEU A 420 -16.20 5.13 16.08
N VAL A 421 -14.91 5.48 16.06
CA VAL A 421 -13.85 4.62 16.61
C VAL A 421 -13.76 4.69 18.14
N GLU A 422 -14.32 5.72 18.75
CA GLU A 422 -14.32 5.89 20.20
C GLU A 422 -15.69 5.63 20.82
N THR A 423 -16.67 6.49 20.52
CA THR A 423 -17.96 6.47 21.22
C THR A 423 -18.81 5.29 20.79
N GLU A 424 -19.05 5.12 19.49
CA GLU A 424 -19.89 4.04 18.99
C GLU A 424 -19.24 2.67 19.16
N TYR A 425 -17.91 2.59 18.99
CA TYR A 425 -17.18 1.36 19.28
C TYR A 425 -17.34 0.93 20.74
N LEU A 426 -17.26 1.85 21.70
CA LEU A 426 -17.47 1.51 23.11
C LEU A 426 -18.91 1.09 23.40
N ASN A 427 -19.90 1.72 22.77
CA ASN A 427 -21.30 1.31 22.89
C ASN A 427 -21.50 -0.12 22.35
N TYR A 428 -21.00 -0.40 21.15
CA TYR A 428 -20.99 -1.75 20.57
C TYR A 428 -20.36 -2.78 21.51
N LEU A 429 -19.21 -2.48 22.13
CA LEU A 429 -18.56 -3.41 23.07
C LEU A 429 -19.44 -3.69 24.30
N ARG A 430 -20.21 -2.72 24.78
CA ARG A 430 -21.14 -2.90 25.90
C ARG A 430 -22.35 -3.74 25.48
N ASP A 431 -22.96 -3.42 24.35
CA ASP A 431 -24.13 -4.14 23.84
C ASP A 431 -23.77 -5.62 23.55
N LEU A 432 -22.61 -5.86 22.91
CA LEU A 432 -22.09 -7.21 22.70
C LEU A 432 -21.80 -7.93 24.04
N SER A 433 -21.36 -7.19 25.07
CA SER A 433 -21.12 -7.76 26.38
C SER A 433 -22.41 -8.23 27.06
N ASP A 434 -23.50 -7.49 26.91
CA ASP A 434 -24.82 -7.84 27.46
C ASP A 434 -25.40 -9.08 26.77
N GLU A 435 -25.26 -9.17 25.45
CA GLU A 435 -25.66 -10.35 24.67
C GLU A 435 -24.85 -11.60 25.08
N MET A 436 -23.53 -11.47 25.21
CA MET A 436 -22.66 -12.57 25.63
C MET A 436 -22.90 -12.98 27.09
N GLU A 437 -23.14 -12.02 27.99
CA GLU A 437 -23.47 -12.29 29.40
C GLU A 437 -24.78 -13.05 29.52
N THR A 438 -25.79 -12.65 28.75
CA THR A 438 -27.08 -13.35 28.67
C THR A 438 -26.90 -14.79 28.17
N ALA A 439 -26.15 -14.98 27.08
CA ALA A 439 -25.89 -16.29 26.50
C ALA A 439 -25.13 -17.22 27.47
N LEU A 440 -24.08 -16.72 28.14
CA LEU A 440 -23.34 -17.47 29.18
C LEU A 440 -24.22 -17.81 30.36
N ALA A 441 -25.08 -16.88 30.80
CA ALA A 441 -25.93 -17.08 31.95
C ALA A 441 -27.00 -18.15 31.70
N GLN A 442 -27.55 -18.19 30.47
CA GLN A 442 -28.57 -19.15 30.05
C GLN A 442 -27.99 -20.48 29.60
N GLY A 443 -26.72 -20.50 29.17
CA GLY A 443 -26.05 -21.67 28.61
C GLY A 443 -26.31 -21.87 27.11
N ASP A 444 -26.81 -20.84 26.44
CA ASP A 444 -27.27 -20.87 25.04
C ASP A 444 -26.15 -20.48 24.04
N LEU A 445 -24.90 -20.75 24.40
CA LEU A 445 -23.71 -20.48 23.57
C LEU A 445 -23.39 -21.57 22.54
N VAL A 446 -24.04 -22.72 22.64
CA VAL A 446 -23.66 -23.89 21.85
C VAL A 446 -24.72 -24.17 20.81
N ASP A 447 -24.36 -23.91 19.56
CA ASP A 447 -24.87 -24.66 18.44
C ASP A 447 -23.74 -25.52 17.85
N ASP A 448 -24.06 -26.30 16.83
CA ASP A 448 -23.11 -27.21 16.18
C ASP A 448 -21.92 -26.50 15.52
N SER A 449 -21.90 -25.15 15.45
CA SER A 449 -20.83 -24.37 14.83
C SER A 449 -19.70 -23.96 15.79
N LEU A 450 -19.90 -24.08 17.12
CA LEU A 450 -18.90 -23.66 18.10
C LEU A 450 -18.38 -24.84 18.92
N SER A 451 -17.11 -25.19 18.70
CA SER A 451 -16.41 -26.22 19.48
C SER A 451 -15.44 -25.61 20.49
N SER A 452 -15.28 -26.23 21.66
CA SER A 452 -14.29 -25.77 22.63
C SER A 452 -12.86 -26.06 22.18
N ALA A 453 -11.93 -25.14 22.50
CA ALA A 453 -10.51 -25.26 22.20
C ALA A 453 -9.86 -26.49 22.86
N VAL A 454 -10.42 -26.99 23.98
CA VAL A 454 -9.93 -28.22 24.65
C VAL A 454 -10.07 -29.46 23.77
N HIS A 455 -10.98 -29.43 22.79
CA HIS A 455 -11.25 -30.54 21.87
C HIS A 455 -10.38 -30.52 20.61
N PHE A 456 -9.63 -29.44 20.37
CA PHE A 456 -8.85 -29.29 19.13
C PHE A 456 -7.99 -30.52 18.82
N TRP A 457 -7.20 -31.02 19.78
CA TRP A 457 -6.36 -32.20 19.54
C TRP A 457 -7.15 -33.48 19.30
N SER A 458 -8.30 -33.67 19.95
CA SER A 458 -9.14 -34.85 19.71
C SER A 458 -9.80 -34.81 18.33
N ASP A 459 -10.17 -33.62 17.86
CA ASP A 459 -10.83 -33.45 16.56
C ASP A 459 -9.84 -33.73 15.41
N HIS A 460 -8.56 -33.42 15.64
CA HIS A 460 -7.47 -33.64 14.68
C HIS A 460 -6.61 -34.87 15.01
N GLU A 461 -7.06 -35.83 15.83
CA GLU A 461 -6.25 -36.98 16.30
C GLU A 461 -5.66 -37.80 15.13
N LYS A 462 -6.43 -38.00 14.06
CA LYS A 462 -5.98 -38.73 12.86
C LYS A 462 -4.87 -38.01 12.12
N GLU A 463 -4.99 -36.68 12.03
CA GLU A 463 -4.07 -35.80 11.32
C GLU A 463 -2.79 -35.57 12.11
N LEU A 464 -2.89 -35.53 13.44
CA LEU A 464 -1.82 -35.19 14.38
C LEU A 464 -1.15 -36.40 15.05
N GLY A 465 -1.58 -37.61 14.68
CA GLY A 465 -1.06 -38.87 15.18
C GLY A 465 0.46 -38.97 15.13
N ALA A 466 1.03 -39.78 16.03
CA ALA A 466 2.48 -39.95 16.14
C ALA A 466 3.09 -40.38 14.78
N GLY A 467 4.11 -39.63 14.34
CA GLY A 467 4.80 -39.87 13.06
C GLY A 467 4.31 -39.02 11.89
N ASN A 468 3.18 -38.33 12.01
CA ASN A 468 2.75 -37.35 11.01
C ASN A 468 3.53 -36.04 11.16
N GLU A 469 3.89 -35.44 10.02
CA GLU A 469 4.49 -34.12 9.92
C GLU A 469 3.47 -33.02 10.24
N ALA A 470 3.87 -32.05 11.05
CA ALA A 470 3.05 -30.89 11.35
C ALA A 470 3.89 -29.75 11.91
N LEU A 471 3.55 -28.53 11.49
CA LEU A 471 4.09 -27.30 12.05
C LEU A 471 3.00 -26.56 12.84
N PHE A 472 3.26 -26.22 14.09
CA PHE A 472 2.35 -25.47 14.95
C PHE A 472 2.87 -24.07 15.24
N PHE A 473 2.02 -23.08 15.04
CA PHE A 473 2.20 -21.71 15.48
C PHE A 473 1.26 -21.47 16.66
N TYR A 474 1.81 -21.48 17.87
CA TYR A 474 1.14 -21.07 19.10
C TYR A 474 1.32 -19.56 19.27
N LEU A 475 0.30 -18.81 18.87
CA LEU A 475 0.31 -17.36 18.90
C LEU A 475 -0.48 -16.87 20.12
N ASP A 476 0.19 -16.15 21.02
CA ASP A 476 -0.42 -15.54 22.21
C ASP A 476 -1.28 -14.35 21.80
N ALA A 477 -2.53 -14.29 22.27
CA ALA A 477 -3.46 -13.19 22.05
C ALA A 477 -3.89 -12.91 20.57
N LEU A 478 -4.00 -13.93 19.70
CA LEU A 478 -4.44 -13.73 18.30
C LEU A 478 -5.97 -13.56 18.22
N ARG A 479 -6.43 -12.31 18.33
CA ARG A 479 -7.85 -11.94 18.20
C ARG A 479 -8.43 -12.37 16.84
N LEU A 480 -9.74 -12.68 16.83
CA LEU A 480 -10.45 -13.26 15.68
C LEU A 480 -10.23 -12.48 14.36
N ASP A 481 -10.28 -11.16 14.40
CA ASP A 481 -10.09 -10.29 13.25
C ASP A 481 -8.65 -10.29 12.71
N LEU A 482 -7.66 -10.52 13.57
CA LEU A 482 -6.26 -10.71 13.17
C LEU A 482 -6.04 -12.11 12.58
N ALA A 483 -6.66 -13.14 13.16
CA ALA A 483 -6.61 -14.51 12.63
C ALA A 483 -7.22 -14.62 11.23
N ARG A 484 -8.35 -13.93 11.01
CA ARG A 484 -9.02 -13.84 9.70
C ARG A 484 -8.20 -13.09 8.68
N GLU A 485 -7.62 -11.95 9.06
CA GLU A 485 -6.71 -11.23 8.18
C GLU A 485 -5.46 -12.08 7.84
N LEU A 486 -4.95 -12.87 8.79
CA LEU A 486 -3.86 -13.81 8.53
C LEU A 486 -4.26 -14.87 7.48
N ALA A 487 -5.46 -15.46 7.62
CA ALA A 487 -5.99 -16.42 6.66
C ALA A 487 -6.15 -15.81 5.26
N ASP A 488 -6.77 -14.62 5.17
CA ASP A 488 -6.96 -13.90 3.90
C ASP A 488 -5.62 -13.60 3.21
N ARG A 489 -4.60 -13.21 3.99
CA ARG A 489 -3.26 -12.94 3.45
C ARG A 489 -2.53 -14.19 2.99
N LEU A 490 -2.70 -15.31 3.68
CA LEU A 490 -2.13 -16.59 3.26
C LEU A 490 -2.77 -17.06 1.95
N GLN A 491 -4.09 -16.94 1.82
CA GLN A 491 -4.79 -17.26 0.58
C GLN A 491 -4.36 -16.35 -0.57
N ALA A 492 -4.33 -15.03 -0.37
CA ALA A 492 -3.89 -14.10 -1.41
C ALA A 492 -2.45 -14.40 -1.87
N ARG A 493 -1.56 -14.76 -0.94
CA ARG A 493 -0.18 -15.17 -1.31
C ARG A 493 -0.11 -16.48 -2.05
N SER A 494 -1.01 -17.41 -1.74
CA SER A 494 -1.17 -18.64 -2.51
C SER A 494 -1.60 -18.33 -3.94
N ASP A 495 -2.65 -17.51 -4.09
CA ASP A 495 -3.22 -17.14 -5.38
C ASP A 495 -2.22 -16.38 -6.28
N ASP A 496 -1.36 -15.55 -5.68
CA ASP A 496 -0.30 -14.80 -6.36
C ASP A 496 0.97 -15.63 -6.69
N SER A 497 1.05 -16.88 -6.20
CA SER A 497 2.26 -17.70 -6.25
C SER A 497 2.13 -18.91 -7.18
N ASP A 498 3.05 -19.05 -8.12
CA ASP A 498 3.17 -20.25 -8.97
C ASP A 498 3.88 -21.44 -8.26
N GLU A 499 4.49 -21.23 -7.09
CA GLU A 499 5.37 -22.21 -6.42
C GLU A 499 4.67 -23.10 -5.37
N LEU A 500 3.59 -22.61 -4.78
CA LEU A 500 2.94 -23.22 -3.62
C LEU A 500 1.46 -22.82 -3.60
N ASP A 501 0.60 -23.83 -3.67
CA ASP A 501 -0.84 -23.69 -3.49
C ASP A 501 -1.21 -24.15 -2.07
N LEU A 502 -2.01 -23.35 -1.37
CA LEU A 502 -2.41 -23.53 0.01
C LEU A 502 -3.93 -23.60 0.11
N ASN A 503 -4.42 -24.62 0.80
CA ASN A 503 -5.77 -24.66 1.35
C ASN A 503 -5.74 -24.14 2.79
N VAL A 504 -6.43 -23.02 3.06
CA VAL A 504 -6.55 -22.41 4.38
C VAL A 504 -7.95 -22.63 4.93
N GLU A 505 -8.07 -23.52 5.92
CA GLU A 505 -9.33 -23.82 6.61
C GLU A 505 -9.37 -23.11 7.98
N GLU A 506 -10.50 -22.45 8.26
CA GLU A 506 -10.75 -21.80 9.55
C GLU A 506 -11.69 -22.64 10.41
N SER A 507 -11.41 -22.71 11.71
CA SER A 507 -12.27 -23.33 12.72
C SER A 507 -12.52 -22.35 13.85
N THR A 508 -13.76 -21.86 13.96
CA THR A 508 -14.20 -21.03 15.09
C THR A 508 -14.28 -21.89 16.35
N ARG A 509 -13.65 -21.42 17.43
CA ARG A 509 -13.47 -22.14 18.68
C ARG A 509 -13.81 -21.26 19.86
N LEU A 510 -14.46 -21.83 20.88
CA LEU A 510 -14.55 -21.20 22.20
C LEU A 510 -13.23 -21.46 22.94
N GLY A 511 -12.48 -20.40 23.23
CA GLY A 511 -11.29 -20.41 24.07
C GLY A 511 -11.59 -20.89 25.49
N VAL A 512 -10.54 -21.28 26.20
CA VAL A 512 -10.68 -21.63 27.62
C VAL A 512 -10.92 -20.38 28.45
N LEU A 513 -11.83 -20.49 29.41
CA LEU A 513 -12.16 -19.45 30.36
C LEU A 513 -11.61 -19.78 31.76
N PRO A 514 -11.05 -18.81 32.51
CA PRO A 514 -10.76 -17.43 32.08
C PRO A 514 -9.81 -17.38 30.88
N SER A 515 -10.00 -16.40 30.00
CA SER A 515 -9.23 -16.23 28.76
C SER A 515 -7.82 -15.69 29.04
N GLU A 516 -7.01 -16.43 29.81
CA GLU A 516 -5.63 -16.12 30.16
C GLU A 516 -4.69 -17.18 29.57
N THR A 517 -3.49 -16.77 29.20
CA THR A 517 -2.43 -17.63 28.63
C THR A 517 -2.18 -18.90 29.44
N LYS A 518 -2.21 -18.82 30.77
CA LYS A 518 -1.98 -19.98 31.66
C LYS A 518 -2.96 -21.11 31.38
N PHE A 519 -4.22 -20.79 31.06
CA PHE A 519 -5.28 -21.77 30.86
C PHE A 519 -5.38 -22.16 29.38
N GLY A 520 -5.49 -21.19 28.48
CA GLY A 520 -5.66 -21.45 27.05
C GLY A 520 -4.48 -22.22 26.43
N MET A 521 -3.23 -21.78 26.64
CA MET A 521 -2.06 -22.48 26.11
C MET A 521 -1.88 -23.87 26.71
N ALA A 522 -2.41 -24.14 27.90
CA ALA A 522 -2.37 -25.49 28.48
C ALA A 522 -3.41 -26.42 27.84
N ALA A 523 -4.55 -25.88 27.39
CA ALA A 523 -5.63 -26.63 26.78
C ALA A 523 -5.34 -27.07 25.34
N VAL A 524 -4.63 -26.22 24.57
CA VAL A 524 -4.27 -26.50 23.18
C VAL A 524 -3.00 -27.36 23.05
N LEU A 525 -2.63 -28.15 24.08
CA LEU A 525 -1.50 -29.08 24.03
C LEU A 525 -1.95 -30.53 23.75
N PRO A 526 -1.08 -31.36 23.13
CA PRO A 526 -1.40 -32.76 22.81
C PRO A 526 -1.95 -33.55 24.00
N GLY A 527 -3.07 -34.26 23.78
CA GLY A 527 -3.65 -35.18 24.77
C GLY A 527 -5.18 -35.11 24.83
N ARG A 528 -5.78 -35.88 25.74
CA ARG A 528 -7.24 -36.05 25.80
C ARG A 528 -7.94 -34.90 26.56
N PRO A 529 -9.10 -34.40 26.10
CA PRO A 529 -9.83 -33.31 26.78
C PRO A 529 -10.13 -33.61 28.26
N LYS A 530 -10.58 -34.84 28.57
CA LYS A 530 -10.91 -35.29 29.94
C LYS A 530 -9.75 -35.29 30.93
N SER A 531 -8.51 -35.10 30.47
CA SER A 531 -7.35 -35.00 31.34
C SER A 531 -7.07 -33.57 31.82
N TYR A 532 -7.65 -32.57 31.15
CA TYR A 532 -7.41 -31.16 31.40
C TYR A 532 -8.43 -30.60 32.40
N GLU A 533 -7.93 -29.90 33.40
CA GLU A 533 -8.74 -29.29 34.45
C GLU A 533 -8.19 -27.90 34.82
N VAL A 534 -9.09 -26.98 35.16
CA VAL A 534 -8.80 -25.69 35.77
C VAL A 534 -9.41 -25.72 37.17
N ARG A 535 -8.56 -25.62 38.20
CA ARG A 535 -8.98 -25.74 39.60
C ARG A 535 -8.18 -24.83 40.51
N LEU A 536 -8.76 -24.49 41.65
CA LEU A 536 -8.05 -23.87 42.76
C LEU A 536 -7.17 -24.90 43.47
N ASP A 537 -5.98 -24.47 43.85
CA ASP A 537 -5.01 -25.24 44.62
C ASP A 537 -4.25 -24.25 45.53
N ASP A 538 -4.32 -24.43 46.84
CA ASP A 538 -3.78 -23.51 47.84
C ASP A 538 -4.19 -22.02 47.62
N GLY A 539 -5.39 -21.80 47.10
CA GLY A 539 -5.97 -20.47 46.88
C GLY A 539 -5.59 -19.79 45.56
N ASP A 540 -4.79 -20.44 44.70
CA ASP A 540 -4.44 -19.94 43.37
C ASP A 540 -5.10 -20.78 42.27
N LEU A 541 -5.67 -20.13 41.24
CA LEU A 541 -6.28 -20.85 40.11
C LEU A 541 -5.20 -21.38 39.17
N GLY A 542 -5.21 -22.68 38.87
CA GLY A 542 -4.22 -23.34 38.04
C GLY A 542 -4.79 -24.27 36.97
N ALA A 543 -4.03 -24.45 35.89
CA ALA A 543 -4.29 -25.48 34.88
C ALA A 543 -3.56 -26.77 35.26
N TYR A 544 -4.24 -27.90 35.10
CA TYR A 544 -3.76 -29.23 35.45
C TYR A 544 -4.00 -30.20 34.30
N ARG A 545 -3.11 -31.18 34.17
CA ARG A 545 -3.31 -32.33 33.31
C ARG A 545 -2.96 -33.61 34.03
N ASN A 546 -3.88 -34.57 34.04
CA ASN A 546 -3.73 -35.83 34.80
C ASN A 546 -3.31 -35.59 36.27
N GLY A 547 -3.91 -34.57 36.92
CA GLY A 547 -3.61 -34.17 38.29
C GLY A 547 -2.31 -33.39 38.50
N SER A 548 -1.48 -33.19 37.46
CA SER A 548 -0.23 -32.42 37.54
C SER A 548 -0.42 -30.99 37.06
N SER A 549 0.03 -30.00 37.83
CA SER A 549 -0.03 -28.58 37.42
C SER A 549 0.83 -28.33 36.17
N LEU A 550 0.32 -27.55 35.22
CA LEU A 550 0.99 -27.15 33.98
C LEU A 550 1.49 -25.70 34.07
N ASP A 551 2.80 -25.53 34.23
CA ASP A 551 3.50 -24.25 34.08
C ASP A 551 4.16 -24.16 32.69
N ALA A 552 4.84 -23.05 32.37
CA ALA A 552 5.50 -22.87 31.06
C ALA A 552 6.52 -23.99 30.75
N ASP A 553 7.33 -24.39 31.72
CA ASP A 553 8.38 -25.40 31.52
C ASP A 553 7.77 -26.79 31.30
N LYS A 554 6.72 -27.15 32.04
CA LYS A 554 6.04 -28.43 31.88
C LYS A 554 5.27 -28.53 30.57
N ARG A 555 4.68 -27.42 30.10
CA ARG A 555 4.02 -27.36 28.79
C ARG A 555 5.01 -27.69 27.66
N ARG A 556 6.21 -27.13 27.73
CA ARG A 556 7.32 -27.45 26.80
C ARG A 556 7.76 -28.91 26.90
N ARG A 557 8.02 -29.41 28.11
CA ARG A 557 8.44 -30.80 28.31
C ARG A 557 7.40 -31.79 27.77
N LEU A 558 6.11 -31.50 27.92
CA LEU A 558 5.03 -32.32 27.37
C LEU A 558 5.15 -32.42 25.84
N LEU A 559 5.40 -31.31 25.15
CA LEU A 559 5.62 -31.32 23.70
C LEU A 559 6.86 -32.14 23.32
N GLU A 560 7.96 -31.97 24.04
CA GLU A 560 9.21 -32.73 23.80
C GLU A 560 9.01 -34.24 24.03
N GLU A 561 8.30 -34.62 25.08
CA GLU A 561 7.93 -36.01 25.39
C GLU A 561 7.03 -36.64 24.31
N GLU A 562 6.20 -35.83 23.66
CA GLU A 562 5.35 -36.19 22.52
C GLU A 562 6.08 -36.08 21.16
N GLY A 563 7.40 -35.84 21.17
CA GLY A 563 8.25 -35.85 19.98
C GLY A 563 8.23 -34.57 19.15
N TRP A 564 7.82 -33.44 19.73
CA TRP A 564 7.86 -32.13 19.08
C TRP A 564 9.14 -31.38 19.40
N ALA A 565 9.72 -30.73 18.40
CA ALA A 565 10.78 -29.75 18.59
C ALA A 565 10.19 -28.36 18.86
N VAL A 566 10.66 -27.68 19.89
CA VAL A 566 10.18 -26.33 20.25
C VAL A 566 11.13 -25.27 19.69
N ALA A 567 10.72 -24.59 18.62
CA ALA A 567 11.62 -23.81 17.76
C ALA A 567 11.80 -22.33 18.14
N SER A 568 11.17 -21.84 19.23
CA SER A 568 11.38 -20.47 19.71
C SER A 568 12.80 -20.22 20.21
N ASP A 569 13.54 -21.29 20.56
CA ASP A 569 14.80 -21.20 21.30
C ASP A 569 16.02 -21.80 20.55
N ASP A 570 15.77 -22.61 19.51
CA ASP A 570 16.82 -23.24 18.69
C ASP A 570 16.44 -23.25 17.21
N PRO A 571 17.17 -22.53 16.34
CA PRO A 571 16.98 -22.57 14.89
C PRO A 571 17.09 -23.98 14.28
N SER A 572 17.77 -24.92 14.95
CA SER A 572 17.88 -26.31 14.50
C SER A 572 16.56 -27.08 14.61
N GLY A 573 15.64 -26.64 15.48
CA GLY A 573 14.31 -27.23 15.64
C GLY A 573 13.47 -27.18 14.36
N TRP A 574 13.72 -26.21 13.48
CA TRP A 574 13.07 -26.08 12.18
C TRP A 574 13.45 -27.17 11.17
N SER A 575 14.39 -28.07 11.46
CA SER A 575 14.68 -29.21 10.57
C SER A 575 13.94 -30.49 10.96
N GLN A 576 13.06 -30.43 11.95
CA GLN A 576 12.31 -31.59 12.46
C GLN A 576 10.94 -31.70 11.78
N THR A 577 10.41 -32.92 11.70
CA THR A 577 9.10 -33.19 11.08
C THR A 577 7.91 -32.67 11.89
N ARG A 578 8.10 -32.50 13.21
CA ARG A 578 7.09 -31.97 14.15
C ARG A 578 7.66 -30.79 14.90
N VAL A 579 7.13 -29.60 14.63
CA VAL A 579 7.64 -28.35 15.18
C VAL A 579 6.54 -27.57 15.88
N ALA A 580 6.83 -27.08 17.08
CA ALA A 580 6.00 -26.14 17.81
C ALA A 580 6.76 -24.81 17.95
N TYR A 581 6.20 -23.75 17.38
CA TYR A 581 6.72 -22.39 17.47
C TYR A 581 5.80 -21.54 18.35
N TYR A 582 6.37 -20.91 19.37
CA TYR A 582 5.66 -19.99 20.26
C TYR A 582 6.01 -18.56 19.92
N SER A 583 5.00 -17.69 19.82
CA SER A 583 5.19 -16.24 19.71
C SER A 583 4.24 -15.52 20.65
N LYS A 584 4.81 -14.64 21.48
CA LYS A 584 4.06 -13.79 22.41
C LYS A 584 4.02 -12.32 21.98
N GLU A 585 4.41 -12.04 20.74
CA GLU A 585 4.62 -10.67 20.28
C GLU A 585 3.33 -9.83 20.29
N ILE A 586 2.20 -10.43 19.92
CA ILE A 586 0.91 -9.72 19.88
C ILE A 586 0.51 -9.26 21.29
N ASP A 587 0.58 -10.16 22.28
CA ASP A 587 0.31 -9.82 23.69
C ASP A 587 1.33 -8.82 24.25
N ASP A 588 2.63 -9.02 23.97
CA ASP A 588 3.70 -8.08 24.37
C ASP A 588 3.48 -6.66 23.84
N TYR A 589 2.83 -6.49 22.67
CA TYR A 589 2.51 -5.15 22.16
C TYR A 589 1.52 -4.44 23.09
N GLY A 590 0.51 -5.14 23.57
CA GLY A 590 -0.50 -4.61 24.48
C GLY A 590 -0.03 -4.44 25.93
N GLU A 591 0.77 -5.39 26.44
CA GLU A 591 1.23 -5.36 27.82
C GLU A 591 2.46 -4.46 28.03
N ALA A 592 3.40 -4.45 27.08
CA ALA A 592 4.68 -3.76 27.25
C ALA A 592 4.73 -2.36 26.62
N SER A 593 4.00 -2.10 25.52
CA SER A 593 4.02 -0.79 24.85
C SER A 593 2.83 -0.53 23.93
N MET A 594 1.88 0.27 24.40
CA MET A 594 0.69 0.70 23.66
C MET A 594 0.94 1.64 22.47
N LYS A 595 2.16 2.14 22.28
CA LYS A 595 2.47 3.07 21.21
C LYS A 595 2.23 2.42 19.84
N ASP A 596 1.40 3.07 19.02
CA ASP A 596 1.05 2.67 17.65
C ASP A 596 0.57 1.19 17.56
N ILE A 597 -0.13 0.70 18.58
CA ILE A 597 -0.46 -0.73 18.70
C ILE A 597 -1.22 -1.26 17.49
N GLU A 598 -2.21 -0.54 16.97
CA GLU A 598 -3.02 -0.93 15.81
C GLU A 598 -2.16 -1.16 14.56
N ARG A 599 -1.18 -0.28 14.32
CA ARG A 599 -0.23 -0.41 13.21
C ARG A 599 0.70 -1.60 13.42
N ARG A 600 1.22 -1.80 14.64
CA ARG A 600 2.09 -2.94 14.97
C ARG A 600 1.36 -4.27 14.81
N LEU A 601 0.09 -4.35 15.19
CA LEU A 601 -0.75 -5.53 14.98
C LEU A 601 -0.92 -5.83 13.48
N ALA A 602 -1.26 -4.82 12.68
CA ALA A 602 -1.41 -4.97 11.23
C ALA A 602 -0.08 -5.41 10.55
N GLU A 603 1.04 -4.82 10.95
CA GLU A 603 2.37 -5.21 10.48
C GLU A 603 2.71 -6.65 10.89
N ARG A 604 2.40 -7.04 12.14
CA ARG A 604 2.72 -8.39 12.63
C ARG A 604 1.95 -9.46 11.88
N VAL A 605 0.64 -9.26 11.65
CA VAL A 605 -0.16 -10.19 10.84
C VAL A 605 0.42 -10.35 9.44
N ARG A 606 0.87 -9.25 8.81
CA ARG A 606 1.57 -9.33 7.53
C ARG A 606 2.84 -10.17 7.62
N THR A 607 3.71 -9.90 8.60
CA THR A 607 4.96 -10.66 8.77
C THR A 607 4.71 -12.13 9.10
N LEU A 608 3.66 -12.46 9.85
CA LEU A 608 3.29 -13.84 10.17
C LEU A 608 2.84 -14.58 8.91
N ALA A 609 2.04 -13.96 8.05
CA ALA A 609 1.65 -14.56 6.77
C ALA A 609 2.89 -14.89 5.92
N ASP A 610 3.81 -13.94 5.82
CA ASP A 610 5.09 -14.10 5.10
C ASP A 610 5.92 -15.25 5.70
N GLU A 611 6.07 -15.25 7.03
CA GLU A 611 6.82 -16.27 7.78
C GLU A 611 6.22 -17.66 7.57
N ILE A 612 4.91 -17.83 7.75
CA ILE A 612 4.23 -19.12 7.62
C ILE A 612 4.34 -19.64 6.19
N PHE A 613 4.02 -18.80 5.19
CA PHE A 613 4.11 -19.16 3.78
C PHE A 613 5.52 -19.61 3.41
N ASP A 614 6.55 -18.83 3.77
CA ASP A 614 7.94 -19.18 3.48
C ASP A 614 8.40 -20.46 4.19
N ARG A 615 7.89 -20.74 5.40
CA ARG A 615 8.23 -21.95 6.16
C ARG A 615 7.66 -23.19 5.51
N ILE A 616 6.40 -23.16 5.11
CA ILE A 616 5.77 -24.28 4.39
C ILE A 616 6.50 -24.50 3.07
N ARG A 617 6.74 -23.41 2.31
CA ARG A 617 7.42 -23.48 1.00
C ARG A 617 8.85 -24.04 1.06
N LYS A 618 9.62 -23.68 2.09
CA LYS A 618 11.04 -24.08 2.21
C LYS A 618 11.24 -25.38 2.98
N GLY A 619 10.27 -25.75 3.81
CA GLY A 619 10.35 -26.93 4.65
C GLY A 619 9.72 -28.16 4.00
N ASP A 620 9.86 -29.28 4.68
CA ASP A 620 9.25 -30.55 4.27
C ASP A 620 7.82 -30.72 4.84
N TRP A 621 7.20 -29.66 5.36
CA TRP A 621 5.87 -29.75 5.99
C TRP A 621 4.75 -29.53 4.97
N ASN A 622 3.89 -30.52 4.81
CA ASN A 622 2.68 -30.40 4.03
C ASN A 622 1.51 -29.77 4.80
N ARG A 623 1.69 -29.53 6.11
CA ARG A 623 0.63 -29.02 6.99
C ARG A 623 1.17 -28.11 8.10
N ALA A 624 0.48 -26.99 8.30
CA ALA A 624 0.66 -26.12 9.45
C ALA A 624 -0.67 -25.85 10.17
N TYR A 625 -0.59 -25.52 11.45
CA TYR A 625 -1.71 -25.08 12.26
C TYR A 625 -1.37 -23.77 12.98
N VAL A 626 -2.31 -22.84 13.00
CA VAL A 626 -2.24 -21.64 13.83
C VAL A 626 -3.27 -21.78 14.93
N VAL A 627 -2.81 -21.78 16.17
CA VAL A 627 -3.65 -21.88 17.37
C VAL A 627 -3.34 -20.75 18.33
N THR A 628 -4.35 -20.35 19.09
CA THR A 628 -4.23 -19.28 20.08
C THR A 628 -5.01 -19.64 21.34
N ASP A 629 -4.67 -18.98 22.43
CA ASP A 629 -5.19 -19.21 23.77
C ASP A 629 -6.32 -18.26 24.12
N HIS A 630 -6.19 -17.00 23.71
CA HIS A 630 -7.18 -15.96 23.88
C HIS A 630 -7.03 -14.90 22.77
N GLY A 631 -8.01 -14.02 22.68
CA GLY A 631 -7.85 -12.71 22.04
C GLY A 631 -7.68 -11.63 23.11
N PHE A 632 -8.09 -10.42 22.80
CA PHE A 632 -7.96 -9.28 23.72
C PHE A 632 -9.02 -8.24 23.45
N VAL A 633 -9.32 -7.43 24.47
CA VAL A 633 -10.05 -6.18 24.28
C VAL A 633 -9.03 -5.05 24.15
N LEU A 634 -9.30 -4.17 23.19
CA LEU A 634 -8.57 -2.94 22.98
C LEU A 634 -9.57 -1.80 22.98
N LEU A 635 -9.69 -1.10 24.11
CA LEU A 635 -10.60 0.04 24.24
C LEU A 635 -10.09 1.26 23.47
N PRO A 636 -10.97 2.23 23.14
CA PRO A 636 -10.57 3.57 22.69
C PRO A 636 -9.57 4.26 23.63
N GLU A 637 -8.82 5.25 23.12
CA GLU A 637 -7.79 5.94 23.91
C GLU A 637 -8.35 6.65 25.16
N ASP A 638 -9.52 7.28 25.04
CA ASP A 638 -10.15 8.02 26.13
C ASP A 638 -11.07 7.18 27.02
N ALA A 639 -11.18 5.87 26.77
CA ALA A 639 -12.04 4.99 27.55
C ALA A 639 -11.60 4.90 29.02
N GLN A 640 -12.57 5.10 29.93
CA GLN A 640 -12.34 5.05 31.37
C GLN A 640 -12.77 3.70 31.94
N PHE A 641 -12.00 3.18 32.90
CA PHE A 641 -12.36 1.97 33.64
C PHE A 641 -13.22 2.29 34.86
N GLU A 642 -14.16 1.39 35.17
CA GLU A 642 -14.87 1.33 36.43
C GLU A 642 -14.23 0.27 37.35
N ASP A 643 -13.72 0.74 38.49
CA ASP A 643 -13.03 -0.08 39.49
C ASP A 643 -14.04 -0.77 40.43
N LEU A 644 -14.16 -2.08 40.30
CA LEU A 644 -14.96 -2.94 41.16
C LEU A 644 -14.16 -3.44 42.36
N THR A 645 -14.86 -3.62 43.48
CA THR A 645 -14.30 -4.26 44.68
C THR A 645 -14.35 -5.79 44.51
N PRO A 646 -13.21 -6.49 44.59
CA PRO A 646 -13.22 -7.93 44.36
C PRO A 646 -13.84 -8.71 45.53
N PRO A 647 -14.69 -9.73 45.27
CA PRO A 647 -14.91 -10.79 46.26
C PRO A 647 -13.57 -11.49 46.53
N GLY A 648 -13.27 -11.85 47.78
CA GLY A 648 -11.97 -12.47 48.13
C GLY A 648 -11.69 -13.76 47.34
N GLY A 649 -10.42 -14.14 47.21
CA GLY A 649 -9.97 -15.31 46.44
C GLY A 649 -8.76 -15.00 45.55
N ASP A 650 -8.58 -15.78 44.47
CA ASP A 650 -7.61 -15.46 43.41
C ASP A 650 -8.21 -14.43 42.45
N VAL A 651 -7.87 -13.17 42.69
CA VAL A 651 -8.36 -12.00 41.96
C VAL A 651 -7.37 -11.57 40.89
N LYS A 652 -7.85 -11.44 39.65
CA LYS A 652 -7.19 -10.80 38.51
C LYS A 652 -8.05 -9.65 37.97
N ARG A 653 -7.57 -8.94 36.95
CA ARG A 653 -8.25 -7.76 36.38
C ARG A 653 -9.70 -8.04 35.97
N ARG A 654 -9.93 -9.17 35.29
CA ARG A 654 -11.21 -9.52 34.66
C ARG A 654 -11.93 -10.70 35.31
N ARG A 655 -11.36 -11.30 36.36
CA ARG A 655 -11.94 -12.48 36.99
C ARG A 655 -11.58 -12.68 38.46
N VAL A 656 -12.43 -13.41 39.16
CA VAL A 656 -12.17 -13.94 40.50
C VAL A 656 -12.47 -15.43 40.53
N ALA A 657 -11.61 -16.19 41.21
CA ALA A 657 -11.88 -17.58 41.55
C ALA A 657 -11.81 -17.79 43.07
N ALA A 658 -12.82 -18.47 43.62
CA ALA A 658 -12.86 -18.90 45.01
C ALA A 658 -13.74 -20.16 45.14
N GLU A 659 -13.55 -20.93 46.21
CA GLU A 659 -14.40 -22.12 46.49
C GLU A 659 -15.87 -21.72 46.67
N ASP A 660 -16.11 -20.61 47.36
CA ASP A 660 -17.44 -20.07 47.65
C ASP A 660 -17.59 -18.67 47.03
N LEU A 661 -18.09 -18.60 45.78
CA LEU A 661 -18.50 -17.34 45.15
C LEU A 661 -20.03 -17.20 45.23
N SER A 662 -20.49 -15.99 45.58
CA SER A 662 -21.90 -15.62 45.49
C SER A 662 -22.38 -15.68 44.04
N ASP A 663 -23.61 -16.12 43.81
CA ASP A 663 -24.28 -16.01 42.50
C ASP A 663 -24.54 -14.53 42.15
N ASP A 664 -24.80 -13.70 43.18
CA ASP A 664 -24.97 -12.25 43.03
C ASP A 664 -23.61 -11.54 42.87
N GLY A 665 -23.50 -10.65 41.89
CA GLY A 665 -22.34 -9.81 41.64
C GLY A 665 -22.21 -9.42 40.16
N PRO A 666 -21.30 -8.49 39.81
CA PRO A 666 -21.06 -8.11 38.42
C PRO A 666 -20.46 -9.28 37.62
N GLY A 667 -20.90 -9.41 36.36
CA GLY A 667 -20.48 -10.46 35.43
C GLY A 667 -21.06 -11.84 35.75
N VAL A 668 -20.55 -12.87 35.06
CA VAL A 668 -21.11 -14.23 35.11
C VAL A 668 -20.27 -15.16 35.98
N LEU A 669 -20.93 -15.93 36.85
CA LEU A 669 -20.34 -17.06 37.56
C LEU A 669 -20.40 -18.33 36.70
N LEU A 670 -19.24 -18.89 36.36
CA LEU A 670 -19.10 -20.14 35.63
C LEU A 670 -18.69 -21.28 36.57
N THR A 671 -19.32 -22.43 36.36
CA THR A 671 -19.00 -23.69 37.03
C THR A 671 -19.08 -24.81 35.99
N GLY A 672 -18.36 -25.91 36.22
CA GLY A 672 -18.45 -27.09 35.34
C GLY A 672 -19.82 -27.77 35.32
N GLU A 673 -20.72 -27.43 36.25
CA GLU A 673 -22.09 -27.96 36.30
C GLU A 673 -23.08 -27.12 35.47
N ARG A 674 -22.82 -25.82 35.26
CA ARG A 674 -23.77 -24.90 34.62
C ARG A 674 -24.02 -25.27 33.15
N VAL A 675 -22.93 -25.49 32.39
CA VAL A 675 -22.98 -25.97 31.00
C VAL A 675 -21.89 -27.04 30.83
N PRO A 676 -22.15 -28.29 31.24
CA PRO A 676 -21.11 -29.34 31.29
C PRO A 676 -20.42 -29.60 29.95
N GLU A 677 -21.13 -29.39 28.83
CA GLU A 677 -20.59 -29.55 27.48
C GLU A 677 -19.47 -28.56 27.16
N LEU A 678 -19.54 -27.33 27.69
CA LEU A 678 -18.52 -26.29 27.48
C LEU A 678 -17.49 -26.23 28.61
N PHE A 679 -17.95 -26.40 29.85
CA PHE A 679 -17.18 -26.02 31.03
C PHE A 679 -16.79 -27.19 31.92
N SER A 680 -16.92 -28.44 31.48
CA SER A 680 -16.54 -29.62 32.28
C SER A 680 -15.09 -29.64 32.77
N TYR A 681 -14.18 -28.86 32.18
CA TYR A 681 -12.82 -28.67 32.67
C TYR A 681 -12.73 -27.73 33.89
N LEU A 682 -13.75 -26.90 34.17
CA LEU A 682 -13.79 -25.99 35.32
C LEU A 682 -14.19 -26.76 36.59
N SER A 683 -13.19 -27.20 37.35
CA SER A 683 -13.39 -27.89 38.64
C SER A 683 -13.56 -26.92 39.82
N SER A 684 -13.40 -25.61 39.61
CA SER A 684 -13.61 -24.59 40.63
C SER A 684 -14.42 -23.42 40.08
N PRO A 685 -15.27 -22.76 40.90
CA PRO A 685 -16.05 -21.61 40.46
C PRO A 685 -15.18 -20.42 40.04
N VAL A 686 -15.57 -19.77 38.95
CA VAL A 686 -14.89 -18.60 38.41
C VAL A 686 -15.93 -17.56 38.01
N ARG A 687 -15.80 -16.33 38.52
CA ARG A 687 -16.58 -15.17 38.07
C ARG A 687 -15.79 -14.37 37.05
N LEU A 688 -16.38 -14.09 35.89
CA LEU A 688 -15.78 -13.35 34.78
C LEU A 688 -16.55 -12.05 34.56
N LEU A 689 -15.83 -10.96 34.32
CA LEU A 689 -16.41 -9.68 33.92
C LEU A 689 -16.55 -9.62 32.40
N LEU A 690 -17.70 -9.15 31.93
CA LEU A 690 -17.99 -8.98 30.50
C LEU A 690 -18.06 -7.52 30.08
N ASP A 691 -18.66 -6.64 30.89
CA ASP A 691 -18.62 -5.20 30.60
C ASP A 691 -17.18 -4.73 30.29
N PRO A 692 -16.92 -4.08 29.15
CA PRO A 692 -15.57 -3.71 28.72
C PRO A 692 -14.87 -2.73 29.69
N GLN A 693 -15.59 -1.94 30.47
CA GLN A 693 -15.01 -0.96 31.38
C GLN A 693 -14.87 -1.47 32.81
N HIS A 694 -15.56 -2.54 33.20
CA HIS A 694 -15.41 -3.10 34.53
C HIS A 694 -14.03 -3.73 34.77
N ARG A 695 -13.41 -3.49 35.92
CA ARG A 695 -12.23 -4.26 36.34
C ARG A 695 -12.17 -4.43 37.85
N PHE A 696 -11.57 -5.50 38.32
CA PHE A 696 -11.20 -5.60 39.73
C PHE A 696 -9.92 -4.81 40.00
N LYS A 697 -10.03 -3.79 40.85
CA LYS A 697 -8.88 -2.95 41.22
C LYS A 697 -7.88 -3.76 42.04
N LYS A 698 -6.65 -3.90 41.54
CA LYS A 698 -5.54 -4.56 42.26
C LYS A 698 -4.25 -3.78 42.05
N GLN A 699 -3.48 -3.60 43.12
CA GLN A 699 -2.19 -2.94 43.06
C GLN A 699 -1.24 -3.68 42.11
N GLY A 700 -0.57 -2.95 41.21
CA GLY A 700 0.40 -3.50 40.26
C GLY A 700 -0.17 -3.92 38.91
N ILE A 701 -1.49 -3.86 38.70
CA ILE A 701 -2.09 -4.03 37.37
C ILE A 701 -2.07 -2.66 36.66
N PRO A 702 -1.44 -2.53 35.47
CA PRO A 702 -1.38 -1.27 34.75
C PRO A 702 -2.76 -0.83 34.23
N ASP A 703 -2.98 0.48 34.19
CA ASP A 703 -4.18 1.10 33.62
C ASP A 703 -4.11 1.15 32.09
N SER A 704 -3.92 -0.02 31.47
CA SER A 704 -3.87 -0.18 30.01
C SER A 704 -5.28 -0.32 29.43
N ARG A 705 -5.52 0.29 28.27
CA ARG A 705 -6.73 0.07 27.43
C ARG A 705 -6.72 -1.29 26.71
N TYR A 706 -5.58 -1.98 26.70
CA TYR A 706 -5.44 -3.37 26.28
C TYR A 706 -5.53 -4.31 27.48
N TYR A 707 -6.38 -5.33 27.41
CA TYR A 707 -6.45 -6.38 28.42
C TYR A 707 -7.11 -7.66 27.90
N HIS A 708 -6.95 -8.73 28.68
CA HIS A 708 -7.65 -10.00 28.53
C HIS A 708 -8.01 -10.60 29.91
N GLY A 709 -8.56 -11.82 29.89
CA GLY A 709 -8.90 -12.64 31.07
C GLY A 709 -10.38 -12.66 31.43
N GLY A 710 -11.23 -12.00 30.65
CA GLY A 710 -12.69 -12.00 30.76
C GLY A 710 -13.35 -13.07 29.90
N ALA A 711 -14.53 -12.74 29.38
CA ALA A 711 -15.34 -13.59 28.50
C ALA A 711 -16.07 -12.79 27.41
N LEU A 712 -15.58 -11.58 27.08
CA LEU A 712 -16.05 -10.89 25.88
C LEU A 712 -15.72 -11.74 24.64
N PRO A 713 -16.53 -11.70 23.57
CA PRO A 713 -16.24 -12.46 22.36
C PRO A 713 -14.86 -12.17 21.77
N GLN A 714 -14.38 -10.93 21.86
CA GLN A 714 -13.02 -10.52 21.48
C GLN A 714 -11.92 -11.29 22.22
N GLU A 715 -12.19 -11.77 23.43
CA GLU A 715 -11.23 -12.47 24.28
C GLU A 715 -11.30 -14.00 24.10
N CYS A 716 -12.50 -14.55 23.85
CA CYS A 716 -12.71 -16.00 23.94
C CYS A 716 -13.32 -16.66 22.70
N ILE A 717 -13.71 -15.93 21.67
CA ILE A 717 -14.09 -16.54 20.38
C ILE A 717 -12.90 -16.42 19.43
N LEU A 718 -12.32 -17.57 19.07
CA LEU A 718 -11.03 -17.68 18.41
C LEU A 718 -11.21 -18.32 17.02
N SER A 719 -10.33 -18.02 16.07
CA SER A 719 -10.22 -18.77 14.81
C SER A 719 -8.89 -19.51 14.80
N PHE A 720 -8.98 -20.84 14.71
CA PHE A 720 -7.82 -21.69 14.51
C PHE A 720 -7.69 -21.99 13.02
N LEU A 721 -6.46 -21.91 12.50
CA LEU A 721 -6.20 -22.13 11.09
C LEU A 721 -5.57 -23.50 10.89
N LYS A 722 -6.04 -24.22 9.88
CA LYS A 722 -5.37 -25.39 9.31
C LYS A 722 -4.94 -25.02 7.89
N ILE A 723 -3.65 -25.16 7.62
CA ILE A 723 -3.04 -24.76 6.35
C ILE A 723 -2.41 -26.00 5.75
N GLU A 724 -2.84 -26.37 4.54
CA GLU A 724 -2.33 -27.54 3.83
C GLU A 724 -1.77 -27.14 2.47
N ALA A 725 -0.58 -27.64 2.14
CA ALA A 725 -0.05 -27.54 0.78
C ALA A 725 -0.82 -28.51 -0.12
N ALA A 726 -1.34 -28.00 -1.25
CA ALA A 726 -2.18 -28.76 -2.18
C ALA A 726 -1.38 -29.68 -3.13
#